data_AF-A0A7V2Y449-F1
#
_entry.id   AF-A0A7V2Y449-F1
#
_cell.length_a   1.000
_cell.length_b   1.000
_cell.length_c   1.000
_cell.angle_alpha   90.00
_cell.angle_beta   90.00
_cell.angle_gamma   90.00
#
_symmetry.space_group_name_H-M   'P 1'
#
loop_
_entity.id
_entity.type
_entity.pdbx_description
1 polymer ?
#
loop_
_entity_poly.entity_id
_entity_poly.type
_entity_poly.pdbx_seq_one_letter_code
_entity_poly.pdbx_strand_id
1 'polypeptide(L)'
;MKGRRMRSIQCLFLPVLFFASHTFAAPAIFISPHASPIEQTAAQELQRYWFAIHGDVLPVVETSPSESNASGFIVAAADRLPGLPEAWPFGLEIPINDGYILHTIRNGKQTLLIIAAEMPSGVQHGVYGFLESLGCGFYFGGDTLPRNAPSFDEIAKTGPHESRSPVFAVRGSLPWHNFFNSPTAWELEDYKAYIDQLAKMRCNFAGFHTYDTEPFAAYEFEGKLAGGEPLVNTSKPTWGTQPMSTDAFFAGTGRYFAREYFGAASSFIPDRVQAIHAAKEVLRQAFAYAKTRGLKVCLGFEINGDPFDPGVQKQFDARFRNLLKDYPMLDYVWLWQSEAQGVNPAINPKARSLWKSHADRWADAFGGVNEMERREEGARLALFALHARQILKAMRPDIQLVMSGWGGDHWLHCSDFYPGLDKVLPKDIVFSALDDIQLSPAVSEAYGRLSPDRRRWPIIWFEWDGDQWMPQPNLRVAAAACRDARAKGCQGLLGIHWRTRGVEETATYCARYAWDPELTMEQFCERRAKDLFGPEKAVKIASCLIALQDLGPRWVGGAGQMECGPFSWSAGLPEKRGGLLKIALELHGMLSPKAPTAFEWLFDRKRSGKPLTAIEDLAAQVDYVLAYDDAALQFLPEGPLDRLLESENAGDVTKFIRDSRFSEALHLYARHIRNKGELGVLATINAKAWADVRQRAGVESAGLEKGPEMLEKRPALLVLPDRVIVVGARDSDARVTLQIRPLGKRRFDAIPLDRMGRTSFAFAFPEGAHGPLEYGIEAKAKGLRLSWPEDFPKHTATANVIPTLPCAPPVIEPATVQPVFPRATALPERHSVRIEWDAHDGEAYEVSRNGKHLAAVFDGWFEDMSPPSGKSVLYKITARNAASGQTAAAEARVDVPVLPLPDPPRRIDAMPRANRVILGWQSDAANAARYLVLKRDAQDKVVQEIYVDADPGHYLQISDQVDPGRAYGYTITAIAPDGRAGPPSEKISVEASREPLQPVLNLRFDSDQFLKGLTRLAESALVLGGKGWAQLPPQPEWNPNYSLTLALWVKMDRLDGMPVLLSKGAWQQSGYFLQILNRQIRFYLAGVDTLDAGSLPKGQWTHLAATYGFGEMRIYVNGEMIGRKRVQGRPRTSDVPLLIGRYGANDDAYFVHGMMDDIRIYDVPLTETEIATLYRETMRK
;
A
#
# COMPACT_ATOMS: atom_id res chain seq x y z
N MET A 1 -23.00 -14.33 72.76
CA MET A 1 -21.68 -15.00 72.90
C MET A 1 -21.86 -16.49 72.67
N LYS A 2 -20.89 -17.11 71.98
CA LYS A 2 -20.66 -18.55 71.79
C LYS A 2 -21.61 -19.28 70.82
N GLY A 3 -21.01 -19.74 69.71
CA GLY A 3 -21.48 -20.89 68.96
C GLY A 3 -20.57 -22.10 69.18
N ARG A 4 -20.98 -23.26 68.67
CA ARG A 4 -20.15 -24.19 67.86
C ARG A 4 -20.97 -25.37 67.35
N ARG A 5 -20.52 -25.85 66.19
CA ARG A 5 -20.97 -26.96 65.33
C ARG A 5 -20.81 -28.35 65.97
N MET A 6 -21.59 -29.35 65.51
CA MET A 6 -21.15 -30.41 64.57
C MET A 6 -22.25 -31.46 64.27
N ARG A 7 -22.42 -31.75 62.95
CA ARG A 7 -22.64 -33.03 62.20
C ARG A 7 -23.38 -34.19 62.90
N SER A 8 -24.24 -35.03 62.30
CA SER A 8 -24.74 -35.30 60.93
C SER A 8 -25.65 -36.55 61.03
N ILE A 9 -26.71 -36.70 60.21
CA ILE A 9 -27.14 -37.95 59.54
C ILE A 9 -28.34 -37.64 58.61
N GLN A 10 -28.38 -38.40 57.52
CA GLN A 10 -29.14 -38.35 56.27
C GLN A 10 -30.66 -38.13 56.37
N CYS A 11 -31.21 -37.46 55.34
CA CYS A 11 -32.56 -37.74 54.83
C CYS A 11 -32.57 -37.63 53.29
N LEU A 12 -33.22 -38.62 52.68
CA LEU A 12 -33.47 -38.74 51.24
C LEU A 12 -34.22 -37.51 50.70
N PHE A 13 -33.81 -37.03 49.52
CA PHE A 13 -34.64 -36.19 48.67
C PHE A 13 -35.08 -37.01 47.45
N LEU A 14 -36.36 -37.39 47.43
CA LEU A 14 -37.09 -37.70 46.20
C LEU A 14 -37.68 -36.40 45.64
N PRO A 15 -37.85 -36.29 44.32
CA PRO A 15 -38.08 -35.04 43.63
C PRO A 15 -39.54 -34.59 43.77
N VAL A 16 -39.75 -33.38 44.27
CA VAL A 16 -41.03 -32.69 44.07
C VAL A 16 -40.93 -31.94 42.75
N LEU A 17 -41.58 -32.52 41.74
CA LEU A 17 -42.02 -31.84 40.52
C LEU A 17 -42.74 -30.54 40.92
N PHE A 18 -42.08 -29.41 40.73
CA PHE A 18 -42.75 -28.13 40.53
C PHE A 18 -42.69 -27.82 39.03
N PHE A 19 -43.75 -28.19 38.33
CA PHE A 19 -44.13 -27.51 37.09
C PHE A 19 -44.43 -26.04 37.46
N ALA A 20 -43.46 -25.17 37.26
CA ALA A 20 -43.70 -23.73 37.18
C ALA A 20 -43.83 -23.37 35.69
N SER A 21 -45.06 -23.48 35.18
CA SER A 21 -45.45 -22.86 33.91
C SER A 21 -45.14 -21.36 33.97
N HIS A 22 -44.00 -20.95 33.43
CA HIS A 22 -43.69 -19.54 33.24
C HIS A 22 -44.43 -19.07 31.99
N THR A 23 -45.63 -18.54 32.18
CA THR A 23 -46.28 -17.70 31.16
C THR A 23 -45.47 -16.40 31.03
N PHE A 24 -44.56 -16.32 30.06
CA PHE A 24 -44.00 -15.04 29.64
C PHE A 24 -44.91 -14.40 28.59
N ALA A 25 -45.44 -13.21 28.91
CA ALA A 25 -46.22 -12.38 27.99
C ALA A 25 -45.37 -11.31 27.27
N ALA A 26 -44.05 -11.30 27.47
CA ALA A 26 -43.13 -10.31 26.90
C ALA A 26 -42.24 -10.95 25.82
N PRO A 27 -41.81 -10.20 24.78
CA PRO A 27 -40.93 -10.72 23.74
C PRO A 27 -39.56 -11.19 24.26
N ALA A 28 -38.97 -12.20 23.59
CA ALA A 28 -37.65 -12.74 23.91
C ALA A 28 -36.78 -12.92 22.64
N ILE A 29 -35.49 -13.22 22.82
CA ILE A 29 -34.58 -13.63 21.75
C ILE A 29 -34.26 -15.11 21.95
N PHE A 30 -34.69 -15.95 21.02
CA PHE A 30 -34.48 -17.40 21.05
C PHE A 30 -33.26 -17.78 20.23
N ILE A 31 -32.38 -18.59 20.83
CA ILE A 31 -31.23 -19.21 20.18
C ILE A 31 -31.21 -20.71 20.46
N SER A 32 -30.55 -21.48 19.60
CA SER A 32 -30.33 -22.90 19.83
C SER A 32 -29.44 -23.12 21.07
N PRO A 33 -29.68 -24.17 21.89
CA PRO A 33 -28.72 -24.62 22.91
C PRO A 33 -27.34 -25.00 22.34
N HIS A 34 -27.26 -25.21 21.02
CA HIS A 34 -26.02 -25.48 20.28
C HIS A 34 -25.61 -24.31 19.37
N ALA A 35 -26.07 -23.09 19.69
CA ALA A 35 -25.66 -21.87 19.00
C ALA A 35 -24.14 -21.70 19.07
N SER A 36 -23.54 -21.36 17.94
CA SER A 36 -22.11 -21.06 17.84
C SER A 36 -21.78 -19.77 18.61
N PRO A 37 -20.50 -19.51 18.94
CA PRO A 37 -20.09 -18.26 19.56
C PRO A 37 -20.53 -17.00 18.76
N ILE A 38 -20.56 -17.08 17.43
CA ILE A 38 -21.01 -15.98 16.57
C ILE A 38 -22.52 -15.77 16.70
N GLU A 39 -23.33 -16.83 16.72
CA GLU A 39 -24.79 -16.74 16.94
C GLU A 39 -25.12 -16.17 18.32
N GLN A 40 -24.42 -16.62 19.37
CA GLN A 40 -24.56 -16.10 20.73
C GLN A 40 -24.23 -14.60 20.78
N THR A 41 -23.12 -14.20 20.16
CA THR A 41 -22.70 -12.80 20.06
C THR A 41 -23.72 -11.96 19.30
N ALA A 42 -24.25 -12.48 18.18
CA ALA A 42 -25.29 -11.80 17.39
C ALA A 42 -26.57 -11.59 18.20
N ALA A 43 -27.02 -12.59 18.97
CA ALA A 43 -28.17 -12.45 19.86
C ALA A 43 -27.93 -11.43 20.99
N GLN A 44 -26.73 -11.40 21.57
CA GLN A 44 -26.34 -10.41 22.57
C GLN A 44 -26.25 -8.98 21.99
N GLU A 45 -25.79 -8.83 20.75
CA GLU A 45 -25.79 -7.54 20.06
C GLU A 45 -27.21 -7.08 19.77
N LEU A 46 -28.11 -7.96 19.34
CA LEU A 46 -29.53 -7.65 19.20
C LEU A 46 -30.12 -7.18 20.54
N GLN A 47 -29.86 -7.91 21.64
CA GLN A 47 -30.29 -7.51 22.99
C GLN A 47 -29.74 -6.14 23.38
N ARG A 48 -28.45 -5.89 23.13
CA ARG A 48 -27.75 -4.65 23.49
C ARG A 48 -28.31 -3.44 22.74
N TYR A 49 -28.45 -3.53 21.42
CA TYR A 49 -29.00 -2.42 20.64
C TYR A 49 -30.49 -2.22 20.88
N TRP A 50 -31.26 -3.29 21.08
CA TRP A 50 -32.66 -3.19 21.47
C TRP A 50 -32.82 -2.37 22.75
N PHE A 51 -32.03 -2.70 23.78
CA PHE A 51 -31.98 -1.92 25.01
C PHE A 51 -31.56 -0.46 24.76
N ALA A 52 -30.55 -0.23 23.91
CA ALA A 52 -30.05 1.11 23.64
C ALA A 52 -31.08 2.03 22.94
N ILE A 53 -32.01 1.47 22.14
CA ILE A 53 -33.00 2.24 21.39
C ILE A 53 -34.40 2.25 22.03
N HIS A 54 -34.76 1.25 22.84
CA HIS A 54 -36.08 1.14 23.47
C HIS A 54 -36.06 1.25 25.01
N GLY A 55 -34.93 0.98 25.66
CA GLY A 55 -34.76 1.04 27.11
C GLY A 55 -35.18 -0.23 27.88
N ASP A 56 -35.73 -1.24 27.21
CA ASP A 56 -36.07 -2.55 27.76
C ASP A 56 -35.06 -3.64 27.34
N VAL A 57 -34.82 -4.62 28.24
CA VAL A 57 -33.90 -5.73 27.98
C VAL A 57 -34.71 -6.96 27.58
N LEU A 58 -34.57 -7.41 26.33
CA LEU A 58 -35.14 -8.68 25.88
C LEU A 58 -34.31 -9.84 26.45
N PRO A 59 -34.90 -10.85 27.11
CA PRO A 59 -34.15 -12.01 27.57
C PRO A 59 -33.67 -12.85 26.37
N VAL A 60 -32.41 -13.28 26.42
CA VAL A 60 -31.88 -14.32 25.51
C VAL A 60 -32.16 -15.68 26.14
N VAL A 61 -32.81 -16.58 25.41
CA VAL A 61 -33.28 -17.87 25.92
C VAL A 61 -32.80 -19.01 25.01
N GLU A 62 -32.18 -20.02 25.61
CA GLU A 62 -31.66 -21.23 24.96
C GLU A 62 -32.73 -22.35 24.95
N THR A 63 -33.81 -22.17 24.19
CA THR A 63 -34.91 -23.16 24.08
C THR A 63 -35.64 -23.04 22.75
N SER A 64 -36.44 -24.05 22.40
CA SER A 64 -37.34 -23.97 21.25
C SER A 64 -38.51 -23.02 21.53
N PRO A 65 -38.91 -22.16 20.58
CA PRO A 65 -40.15 -21.38 20.68
C PRO A 65 -41.39 -22.26 20.82
N SER A 66 -41.36 -23.54 20.42
CA SER A 66 -42.47 -24.47 20.63
C SER A 66 -42.72 -24.81 22.11
N GLU A 67 -41.73 -24.60 22.97
CA GLU A 67 -41.81 -24.83 24.42
C GLU A 67 -42.27 -23.56 25.18
N SER A 68 -42.44 -22.43 24.47
CA SER A 68 -42.82 -21.13 25.02
C SER A 68 -43.94 -20.48 24.21
N ASN A 69 -44.99 -19.98 24.87
CA ASN A 69 -46.04 -19.21 24.17
C ASN A 69 -45.64 -17.74 23.89
N ALA A 70 -44.39 -17.35 24.13
CA ALA A 70 -43.93 -15.98 23.97
C ALA A 70 -43.62 -15.64 22.50
N SER A 71 -44.00 -14.43 22.08
CA SER A 71 -43.52 -13.82 20.84
C SER A 71 -42.03 -13.46 20.95
N GLY A 72 -41.36 -13.19 19.83
CA GLY A 72 -39.97 -12.76 19.91
C GLY A 72 -39.17 -12.91 18.62
N PHE A 73 -37.85 -12.84 18.78
CA PHE A 73 -36.87 -13.03 17.71
C PHE A 73 -36.30 -14.44 17.75
N ILE A 74 -36.01 -15.01 16.59
CA ILE A 74 -35.23 -16.25 16.45
C ILE A 74 -33.96 -15.90 15.71
N VAL A 75 -32.81 -16.21 16.31
CA VAL A 75 -31.49 -15.92 15.75
C VAL A 75 -30.74 -17.24 15.64
N ALA A 76 -30.67 -17.81 14.43
CA ALA A 76 -30.07 -19.14 14.24
C ALA A 76 -29.58 -19.39 12.80
N ALA A 77 -28.53 -20.20 12.67
CA ALA A 77 -28.16 -20.80 11.39
C ALA A 77 -29.23 -21.83 10.95
N ALA A 78 -29.33 -22.06 9.64
CA ALA A 78 -30.38 -22.86 9.02
C ALA A 78 -30.44 -24.30 9.56
N ASP A 79 -29.29 -24.92 9.82
CA ASP A 79 -29.14 -26.26 10.38
C ASP A 79 -29.51 -26.35 11.87
N ARG A 80 -29.72 -25.21 12.54
CA ARG A 80 -30.00 -25.09 13.98
C ARG A 80 -31.31 -24.38 14.27
N LEU A 81 -32.12 -24.12 13.24
CA LEU A 81 -33.45 -23.57 13.44
C LEU A 81 -34.26 -24.53 14.32
N PRO A 82 -35.01 -24.01 15.30
CA PRO A 82 -35.87 -24.84 16.12
C PRO A 82 -36.99 -25.44 15.27
N GLY A 83 -37.79 -26.35 15.84
CA GLY A 83 -38.96 -26.92 15.16
C GLY A 83 -40.01 -25.84 14.88
N LEU A 84 -39.92 -25.20 13.73
CA LEU A 84 -40.80 -24.12 13.29
C LEU A 84 -42.01 -24.64 12.50
N PRO A 85 -43.14 -23.90 12.51
CA PRO A 85 -44.31 -24.24 11.69
C PRO A 85 -44.04 -24.21 10.18
N GLU A 86 -43.07 -23.41 9.75
CA GLU A 86 -42.62 -23.28 8.37
C GLU A 86 -41.15 -23.69 8.30
N ALA A 87 -40.78 -24.43 7.25
CA ALA A 87 -39.40 -24.90 7.06
C ALA A 87 -38.55 -23.84 6.34
N TRP A 88 -37.28 -23.75 6.69
CA TRP A 88 -36.28 -23.04 5.89
C TRP A 88 -36.30 -23.52 4.43
N PRO A 89 -36.18 -22.64 3.42
CA PRO A 89 -35.94 -21.19 3.48
C PRO A 89 -37.22 -20.34 3.49
N PHE A 90 -38.34 -20.86 4.01
CA PHE A 90 -39.63 -20.17 4.12
C PHE A 90 -40.23 -19.72 2.78
N GLY A 91 -39.94 -20.45 1.70
CA GLY A 91 -40.37 -20.08 0.36
C GLY A 91 -39.57 -18.95 -0.30
N LEU A 92 -38.50 -18.48 0.34
CA LEU A 92 -37.57 -17.48 -0.20
C LEU A 92 -36.36 -18.15 -0.88
N GLU A 93 -35.62 -17.38 -1.68
CA GLU A 93 -34.34 -17.81 -2.22
C GLU A 93 -33.29 -17.98 -1.10
N ILE A 94 -32.49 -19.04 -1.19
CA ILE A 94 -31.39 -19.27 -0.25
C ILE A 94 -30.34 -18.17 -0.46
N PRO A 95 -30.01 -17.38 0.58
CA PRO A 95 -29.05 -16.31 0.45
C PRO A 95 -27.63 -16.87 0.22
N ILE A 96 -26.86 -16.21 -0.63
CA ILE A 96 -25.45 -16.55 -0.93
C ILE A 96 -24.49 -15.57 -0.26
N ASN A 97 -23.19 -15.83 -0.37
CA ASN A 97 -22.13 -14.88 0.01
C ASN A 97 -22.22 -14.37 1.46
N ASP A 98 -22.63 -15.22 2.42
CA ASP A 98 -22.94 -14.86 3.82
C ASP A 98 -24.14 -13.91 4.03
N GLY A 99 -25.10 -13.96 3.10
CA GLY A 99 -26.41 -13.33 3.24
C GLY A 99 -27.33 -14.00 4.28
N TYR A 100 -28.52 -13.43 4.44
CA TYR A 100 -29.49 -13.82 5.48
C TYR A 100 -30.94 -13.64 5.01
N ILE A 101 -31.86 -14.25 5.75
CA ILE A 101 -33.30 -14.11 5.63
C ILE A 101 -33.86 -13.41 6.86
N LEU A 102 -34.77 -12.47 6.62
CA LEU A 102 -35.70 -11.95 7.63
C LEU A 102 -37.10 -12.48 7.30
N HIS A 103 -37.71 -13.21 8.22
CA HIS A 103 -39.05 -13.78 8.03
C HIS A 103 -39.94 -13.59 9.25
N THR A 104 -41.26 -13.61 9.06
CA THR A 104 -42.24 -13.49 10.14
C THR A 104 -43.21 -14.65 10.11
N ILE A 105 -43.24 -15.44 11.18
CA ILE A 105 -44.25 -16.49 11.38
C ILE A 105 -45.30 -16.01 12.38
N ARG A 106 -46.57 -16.18 12.03
CA ARG A 106 -47.71 -15.88 12.91
C ARG A 106 -48.45 -17.16 13.24
N ASN A 107 -48.37 -17.61 14.50
CA ASN A 107 -49.02 -18.82 14.98
C ASN A 107 -50.00 -18.48 16.12
N GLY A 108 -51.26 -18.22 15.76
CA GLY A 108 -52.28 -17.79 16.71
C GLY A 108 -51.95 -16.42 17.32
N LYS A 109 -51.68 -16.38 18.63
CA LYS A 109 -51.27 -15.15 19.35
C LYS A 109 -49.76 -14.92 19.39
N GLN A 110 -48.97 -15.91 18.93
CA GLN A 110 -47.51 -15.83 18.92
C GLN A 110 -47.03 -15.28 17.58
N THR A 111 -46.12 -14.30 17.64
CA THR A 111 -45.41 -13.78 16.46
C THR A 111 -43.91 -13.99 16.62
N LEU A 112 -43.29 -14.63 15.64
CA LEU A 112 -41.87 -14.95 15.61
C LEU A 112 -41.20 -14.21 14.45
N LEU A 113 -40.25 -13.34 14.76
CA LEU A 113 -39.39 -12.65 13.79
C LEU A 113 -38.08 -13.43 13.66
N ILE A 114 -37.84 -14.02 12.50
CA ILE A 114 -36.73 -14.91 12.23
C ILE A 114 -35.61 -14.14 11.55
N ILE A 115 -34.41 -14.23 12.10
CA ILE A 115 -33.15 -13.79 11.51
C ILE A 115 -32.31 -15.05 11.32
N ALA A 116 -32.26 -15.56 10.10
CA ALA A 116 -31.62 -16.84 9.81
C ALA A 116 -30.73 -16.79 8.57
N ALA A 117 -29.73 -17.65 8.52
CA ALA A 117 -28.80 -17.73 7.40
C ALA A 117 -28.22 -19.14 7.27
N GLU A 118 -27.64 -19.47 6.13
CA GLU A 118 -26.97 -20.77 5.91
C GLU A 118 -25.77 -20.97 6.86
N MET A 119 -25.07 -19.89 7.22
CA MET A 119 -23.90 -19.92 8.10
C MET A 119 -24.00 -18.91 9.26
N PRO A 120 -23.34 -19.15 10.41
CA PRO A 120 -23.33 -18.22 11.55
C PRO A 120 -22.94 -16.78 11.22
N SER A 121 -21.98 -16.56 10.29
CA SER A 121 -21.60 -15.21 9.86
C SER A 121 -22.75 -14.45 9.20
N GLY A 122 -23.59 -15.14 8.42
CA GLY A 122 -24.80 -14.56 7.84
C GLY A 122 -25.84 -14.20 8.89
N VAL A 123 -25.96 -14.97 9.98
CA VAL A 123 -26.83 -14.64 11.11
C VAL A 123 -26.40 -13.33 11.76
N GLN A 124 -25.09 -13.14 11.98
CA GLN A 124 -24.53 -11.88 12.48
C GLN A 124 -24.83 -10.72 11.53
N HIS A 125 -24.64 -10.90 10.21
CA HIS A 125 -25.00 -9.88 9.23
C HIS A 125 -26.49 -9.58 9.22
N GLY A 126 -27.34 -10.58 9.45
CA GLY A 126 -28.78 -10.43 9.56
C GLY A 126 -29.20 -9.59 10.75
N VAL A 127 -28.56 -9.78 11.91
CA VAL A 127 -28.80 -8.93 13.09
C VAL A 127 -28.42 -7.49 12.79
N TYR A 128 -27.22 -7.23 12.25
CA TYR A 128 -26.81 -5.86 11.94
C TYR A 128 -27.64 -5.23 10.81
N GLY A 129 -28.02 -6.00 9.79
CA GLY A 129 -28.89 -5.54 8.71
C GLY A 129 -30.30 -5.21 9.21
N PHE A 130 -30.83 -6.00 10.15
CA PHE A 130 -32.07 -5.69 10.83
C PHE A 130 -31.95 -4.42 11.68
N LEU A 131 -30.89 -4.25 12.48
CA LEU A 131 -30.66 -3.05 13.28
C LEU A 131 -30.50 -1.80 12.41
N GLU A 132 -29.84 -1.92 11.26
CA GLU A 132 -29.75 -0.85 10.27
C GLU A 132 -31.14 -0.47 9.70
N SER A 133 -32.04 -1.44 9.53
CA SER A 133 -33.44 -1.18 9.11
C SER A 133 -34.25 -0.42 10.16
N LEU A 134 -33.87 -0.51 11.44
CA LEU A 134 -34.44 0.28 12.53
C LEU A 134 -33.86 1.71 12.61
N GLY A 135 -32.85 2.04 11.78
CA GLY A 135 -32.19 3.34 11.76
C GLY A 135 -30.89 3.42 12.55
N CYS A 136 -30.31 2.29 12.97
CA CYS A 136 -28.93 2.29 13.47
C CYS A 136 -27.95 2.54 12.32
N GLY A 137 -26.88 3.28 12.59
CA GLY A 137 -25.79 3.50 11.64
C GLY A 137 -24.47 3.00 12.21
N PHE A 138 -23.64 2.39 11.35
CA PHE A 138 -22.36 1.80 11.73
C PHE A 138 -21.26 2.38 10.83
N TYR A 139 -20.26 2.99 11.47
CA TYR A 139 -19.16 3.70 10.80
C TYR A 139 -17.85 3.41 11.52
N PHE A 140 -16.70 3.60 10.87
CA PHE A 140 -15.42 3.43 11.56
C PHE A 140 -15.24 4.37 12.77
N GLY A 141 -15.84 5.55 12.76
CA GLY A 141 -15.83 6.48 13.90
C GLY A 141 -16.75 6.12 15.07
N GLY A 142 -17.65 5.14 14.91
CA GLY A 142 -18.61 4.74 15.94
C GLY A 142 -20.01 4.46 15.39
N ASP A 143 -20.95 4.27 16.32
CA ASP A 143 -22.34 3.92 16.00
C ASP A 143 -23.28 5.11 16.20
N THR A 144 -24.36 5.16 15.43
CA THR A 144 -25.45 6.13 15.61
C THR A 144 -26.75 5.40 15.94
N LEU A 145 -27.47 5.88 16.94
CA LEU A 145 -28.75 5.32 17.37
C LEU A 145 -29.91 6.19 16.89
N PRO A 146 -31.02 5.59 16.40
CA PRO A 146 -32.20 6.33 16.01
C PRO A 146 -32.86 7.00 17.23
N ARG A 147 -33.43 8.20 17.04
CA ARG A 147 -34.20 8.89 18.10
C ARG A 147 -35.50 8.18 18.44
N ASN A 148 -36.15 7.61 17.43
CA ASN A 148 -37.37 6.83 17.55
C ASN A 148 -37.18 5.55 16.74
N ALA A 149 -37.31 4.39 17.36
CA ALA A 149 -37.31 3.09 16.70
C ALA A 149 -38.72 2.48 16.78
N PRO A 150 -39.16 1.71 15.77
CA PRO A 150 -40.47 1.05 15.80
C PRO A 150 -40.50 -0.03 16.88
N SER A 151 -41.62 -0.13 17.58
CA SER A 151 -41.87 -1.18 18.58
C SER A 151 -41.94 -2.58 17.94
N PHE A 152 -41.76 -3.62 18.77
CA PHE A 152 -41.90 -5.01 18.33
C PHE A 152 -43.22 -5.26 17.57
N ASP A 153 -44.34 -4.73 18.08
CA ASP A 153 -45.65 -4.90 17.45
C ASP A 153 -45.77 -4.17 16.12
N GLU A 154 -45.10 -3.02 15.94
CA GLU A 154 -45.05 -2.30 14.66
C GLU A 154 -44.24 -3.09 13.61
N ILE A 155 -43.11 -3.66 14.02
CA ILE A 155 -42.29 -4.54 13.16
C ILE A 155 -43.05 -5.82 12.82
N ALA A 156 -43.72 -6.42 13.80
CA ALA A 156 -44.55 -7.61 13.63
C ALA A 156 -45.74 -7.37 12.69
N LYS A 157 -46.28 -6.14 12.63
CA LYS A 157 -47.35 -5.77 11.69
C LYS A 157 -46.85 -5.69 10.26
N THR A 158 -45.69 -5.08 10.02
CA THR A 158 -45.10 -5.03 8.68
C THR A 158 -44.68 -6.42 8.20
N GLY A 159 -44.20 -7.27 9.12
CA GLY A 159 -43.92 -8.67 8.89
C GLY A 159 -42.85 -8.89 7.83
N PRO A 160 -41.56 -8.59 8.12
CA PRO A 160 -40.48 -8.78 7.15
C PRO A 160 -40.50 -10.19 6.57
N HIS A 161 -40.34 -10.27 5.25
CA HIS A 161 -40.27 -11.49 4.46
C HIS A 161 -39.34 -11.23 3.26
N GLU A 162 -38.04 -11.33 3.51
CA GLU A 162 -37.01 -11.00 2.53
C GLU A 162 -35.76 -11.88 2.67
N SER A 163 -35.12 -12.18 1.55
CA SER A 163 -33.79 -12.77 1.47
C SER A 163 -32.82 -11.72 0.94
N ARG A 164 -31.67 -11.55 1.62
CA ARG A 164 -30.67 -10.54 1.29
C ARG A 164 -29.31 -11.18 1.11
N SER A 165 -28.68 -10.93 -0.03
CA SER A 165 -27.33 -11.41 -0.36
C SER A 165 -26.45 -10.24 -0.80
N PRO A 166 -25.19 -10.17 -0.34
CA PRO A 166 -24.28 -9.17 -0.84
C PRO A 166 -23.75 -9.54 -2.24
N VAL A 167 -23.58 -8.55 -3.11
CA VAL A 167 -23.03 -8.73 -4.47
C VAL A 167 -21.54 -9.08 -4.45
N PHE A 168 -20.83 -8.70 -3.39
CA PHE A 168 -19.43 -9.07 -3.15
C PHE A 168 -19.33 -10.10 -2.02
N ALA A 169 -18.73 -11.25 -2.31
CA ALA A 169 -18.43 -12.32 -1.37
C ALA A 169 -17.31 -11.95 -0.37
N VAL A 170 -16.42 -11.03 -0.73
CA VAL A 170 -15.35 -10.50 0.13
C VAL A 170 -15.46 -8.99 0.23
N ARG A 171 -15.59 -8.48 1.46
CA ARG A 171 -15.82 -7.06 1.74
C ARG A 171 -15.00 -6.68 2.96
N GLY A 172 -14.21 -5.63 2.85
CA GLY A 172 -13.35 -5.25 3.96
C GLY A 172 -12.39 -4.14 3.62
N SER A 173 -11.37 -4.01 4.44
CA SER A 173 -10.30 -3.05 4.19
C SER A 173 -8.95 -3.57 4.64
N LEU A 174 -7.94 -2.85 4.20
CA LEU A 174 -6.53 -3.14 4.33
C LEU A 174 -5.82 -1.89 4.86
N PRO A 175 -5.82 -1.66 6.18
CA PRO A 175 -5.08 -0.55 6.76
C PRO A 175 -3.57 -0.84 6.84
N TRP A 176 -2.75 0.21 6.90
CA TRP A 176 -1.29 0.10 6.68
C TRP A 176 -0.44 0.72 7.79
N HIS A 177 0.60 0.02 8.26
CA HIS A 177 1.53 0.45 9.30
C HIS A 177 2.73 1.30 8.81
N ASN A 178 2.51 2.56 8.46
CA ASN A 178 3.64 3.45 8.09
C ASN A 178 3.64 4.81 8.83
N PHE A 179 2.49 5.42 9.11
CA PHE A 179 2.39 6.78 9.67
C PHE A 179 1.85 6.81 11.11
N PHE A 180 2.05 7.90 11.85
CA PHE A 180 1.54 8.01 13.23
C PHE A 180 0.01 7.97 13.32
N ASN A 181 -0.69 8.43 12.29
CA ASN A 181 -2.14 8.38 12.14
C ASN A 181 -2.69 7.04 11.62
N SER A 182 -1.83 6.03 11.51
CA SER A 182 -2.14 4.69 11.02
C SER A 182 -2.11 3.64 12.15
N PRO A 183 -2.39 2.35 11.86
CA PRO A 183 -2.20 1.25 12.82
C PRO A 183 -0.81 1.14 13.46
N THR A 184 0.20 1.84 12.95
CA THR A 184 1.53 1.97 13.57
C THR A 184 1.47 2.37 15.04
N ALA A 185 0.48 3.19 15.43
CA ALA A 185 0.33 3.66 16.80
C ALA A 185 -0.70 2.88 17.62
N TRP A 186 -1.42 1.92 17.05
CA TRP A 186 -2.55 1.24 17.71
C TRP A 186 -2.12 0.33 18.87
N GLU A 187 -2.90 0.31 19.95
CA GLU A 187 -2.91 -0.81 20.91
C GLU A 187 -3.97 -1.84 20.49
N LEU A 188 -3.99 -3.00 21.17
CA LEU A 188 -4.97 -4.06 20.94
C LEU A 188 -6.43 -3.56 20.93
N GLU A 189 -6.80 -2.67 21.85
CA GLU A 189 -8.18 -2.16 21.94
C GLU A 189 -8.58 -1.31 20.72
N ASP A 190 -7.62 -0.61 20.09
CA ASP A 190 -7.88 0.10 18.83
C ASP A 190 -8.15 -0.89 17.68
N TYR A 191 -7.38 -1.98 17.60
CA TYR A 191 -7.64 -3.05 16.63
C TYR A 191 -9.03 -3.68 16.85
N LYS A 192 -9.39 -4.01 18.10
CA LYS A 192 -10.70 -4.59 18.42
C LYS A 192 -11.83 -3.66 18.04
N ALA A 193 -11.72 -2.36 18.36
CA ALA A 193 -12.71 -1.36 17.97
C ALA A 193 -12.88 -1.30 16.44
N TYR A 194 -11.78 -1.29 15.69
CA TYR A 194 -11.82 -1.31 14.22
C TYR A 194 -12.46 -2.60 13.66
N ILE A 195 -12.09 -3.77 14.20
CA ILE A 195 -12.64 -5.08 13.81
C ILE A 195 -14.15 -5.14 14.09
N ASP A 196 -14.59 -4.63 15.24
CA ASP A 196 -16.01 -4.57 15.60
C ASP A 196 -16.80 -3.72 14.60
N GLN A 197 -16.25 -2.57 14.19
CA GLN A 197 -16.92 -1.72 13.19
C GLN A 197 -17.01 -2.41 11.83
N LEU A 198 -15.98 -3.15 11.40
CA LEU A 198 -16.08 -3.96 10.17
C LEU A 198 -17.23 -4.97 10.25
N ALA A 199 -17.33 -5.72 11.35
CA ALA A 199 -18.41 -6.70 11.54
C ALA A 199 -19.80 -6.05 11.52
N LYS A 200 -19.96 -4.91 12.22
CA LYS A 200 -21.22 -4.13 12.24
C LYS A 200 -21.59 -3.55 10.87
N MET A 201 -20.59 -3.13 10.09
CA MET A 201 -20.75 -2.70 8.70
C MET A 201 -21.01 -3.88 7.74
N ARG A 202 -21.11 -5.11 8.26
CA ARG A 202 -21.36 -6.35 7.50
C ARG A 202 -20.24 -6.67 6.49
N CYS A 203 -19.03 -6.24 6.81
CA CYS A 203 -17.79 -6.70 6.19
C CYS A 203 -17.35 -8.03 6.79
N ASN A 204 -16.61 -8.83 6.01
CA ASN A 204 -16.17 -10.17 6.41
C ASN A 204 -14.66 -10.38 6.24
N PHE A 205 -13.89 -9.32 6.02
CA PHE A 205 -12.45 -9.39 5.76
C PHE A 205 -11.69 -8.25 6.45
N ALA A 206 -10.56 -8.58 7.07
CA ALA A 206 -9.59 -7.63 7.59
C ALA A 206 -8.18 -8.11 7.22
N GLY A 207 -7.49 -7.36 6.37
CA GLY A 207 -6.08 -7.62 6.04
C GLY A 207 -5.21 -6.44 6.47
N PHE A 208 -3.90 -6.66 6.61
CA PHE A 208 -2.95 -5.57 6.81
C PHE A 208 -1.82 -5.73 5.80
N HIS A 209 -1.42 -4.64 5.17
CA HIS A 209 -0.19 -4.63 4.39
C HIS A 209 0.97 -4.27 5.30
N THR A 210 2.09 -4.95 5.08
CA THR A 210 3.30 -4.76 5.87
C THR A 210 4.55 -4.75 5.01
N TYR A 211 5.37 -3.72 5.14
CA TYR A 211 6.67 -3.67 4.47
C TYR A 211 7.68 -4.63 5.09
N ASP A 212 8.73 -4.99 4.34
CA ASP A 212 9.84 -5.82 4.82
C ASP A 212 10.62 -5.20 6.00
N THR A 213 10.47 -3.89 6.21
CA THR A 213 11.06 -3.11 7.31
C THR A 213 10.16 -3.01 8.55
N GLU A 214 8.94 -3.55 8.51
CA GLU A 214 8.02 -3.54 9.65
C GLU A 214 8.16 -4.82 10.51
N PRO A 215 7.76 -4.81 11.79
CA PRO A 215 8.02 -5.94 12.69
C PRO A 215 7.33 -7.22 12.24
N PHE A 216 6.22 -7.09 11.51
CA PHE A 216 5.39 -8.21 11.04
C PHE A 216 6.05 -9.02 9.93
N ALA A 217 7.00 -8.42 9.22
CA ALA A 217 7.82 -9.08 8.21
C ALA A 217 8.99 -9.88 8.80
N ALA A 218 9.31 -9.71 10.08
CA ALA A 218 10.45 -10.37 10.73
C ALA A 218 10.20 -11.88 10.94
N TYR A 219 11.23 -12.69 10.72
CA TYR A 219 11.15 -14.15 10.80
C TYR A 219 12.46 -14.77 11.32
N GLU A 220 12.39 -15.96 11.90
CA GLU A 220 13.58 -16.70 12.33
C GLU A 220 14.28 -17.35 11.13
N PHE A 221 15.57 -17.08 10.98
CA PHE A 221 16.43 -17.65 9.95
C PHE A 221 17.80 -17.98 10.54
N GLU A 222 18.20 -19.26 10.46
CA GLU A 222 19.50 -19.74 10.95
C GLU A 222 19.82 -19.37 12.41
N GLY A 223 18.79 -19.38 13.27
CA GLY A 223 18.90 -19.09 14.71
C GLY A 223 18.99 -17.60 15.05
N LYS A 224 18.64 -16.72 14.11
CA LYS A 224 18.55 -15.27 14.31
C LYS A 224 17.27 -14.71 13.71
N LEU A 225 16.78 -13.64 14.31
CA LEU A 225 15.67 -12.86 13.75
C LEU A 225 16.16 -12.03 12.55
N ALA A 226 15.68 -12.36 11.36
CA ALA A 226 15.94 -11.67 10.11
C ALA A 226 14.75 -10.79 9.69
N GLY A 227 15.04 -9.69 8.98
CA GLY A 227 14.03 -8.73 8.51
C GLY A 227 13.36 -7.93 9.65
N GLY A 228 12.50 -6.99 9.24
CA GLY A 228 11.66 -6.15 10.09
C GLY A 228 12.40 -5.22 11.06
N GLU A 229 11.77 -4.11 11.45
CA GLU A 229 12.27 -3.22 12.50
C GLU A 229 11.15 -2.89 13.50
N PRO A 230 11.47 -2.47 14.74
CA PRO A 230 10.46 -2.05 15.69
C PRO A 230 9.59 -0.91 15.16
N LEU A 231 8.31 -0.90 15.54
CA LEU A 231 7.44 0.27 15.30
C LEU A 231 8.08 1.52 15.90
N VAL A 232 7.84 2.66 15.25
CA VAL A 232 8.40 3.96 15.65
C VAL A 232 7.39 4.80 16.45
N ASN A 233 7.92 5.74 17.22
CA ASN A 233 7.16 6.80 17.89
C ASN A 233 7.77 8.16 17.55
N THR A 234 7.17 9.25 18.03
CA THR A 234 7.60 10.61 17.70
C THR A 234 9.02 10.98 18.17
N SER A 235 9.74 10.13 18.90
CA SER A 235 11.18 10.34 19.20
C SER A 235 12.10 10.06 18.01
N LYS A 236 11.59 9.38 16.98
CA LYS A 236 12.36 8.98 15.79
C LYS A 236 11.72 9.57 14.53
N PRO A 237 12.54 9.89 13.50
CA PRO A 237 11.98 10.28 12.23
C PRO A 237 11.28 9.07 11.60
N THR A 238 10.19 9.33 10.90
CA THR A 238 9.60 8.42 9.91
C THR A 238 9.30 9.24 8.65
N TRP A 239 8.51 8.71 7.73
CA TRP A 239 7.99 9.35 6.51
C TRP A 239 7.77 10.88 6.59
N GLY A 240 8.82 11.66 6.33
CA GLY A 240 8.82 13.12 6.38
C GLY A 240 8.64 13.79 7.76
N THR A 241 8.52 13.02 8.85
CA THR A 241 8.30 13.60 10.20
C THR A 241 9.62 13.96 10.89
N GLN A 242 9.59 15.03 11.69
CA GLN A 242 10.70 15.42 12.54
C GLN A 242 10.53 14.83 13.96
N PRO A 243 11.61 14.32 14.59
CA PRO A 243 11.59 13.92 15.99
C PRO A 243 11.11 15.04 16.91
N MET A 244 10.09 14.76 17.71
CA MET A 244 9.45 15.75 18.57
C MET A 244 8.81 15.10 19.81
N SER A 245 9.16 15.63 20.99
CA SER A 245 8.46 15.33 22.24
C SER A 245 7.08 15.97 22.23
N THR A 246 6.10 15.32 22.84
CA THR A 246 4.74 15.87 23.01
C THR A 246 4.75 17.18 23.78
N ASP A 247 5.77 17.46 24.61
CA ASP A 247 5.91 18.74 25.31
C ASP A 247 6.25 19.90 24.37
N ALA A 248 6.88 19.61 23.24
CA ALA A 248 7.17 20.59 22.20
C ALA A 248 5.99 20.79 21.23
N PHE A 249 4.90 20.03 21.38
CA PHE A 249 3.72 20.18 20.53
C PHE A 249 3.07 21.55 20.75
N PHE A 250 2.66 22.18 19.66
CA PHE A 250 2.16 23.54 19.65
C PHE A 250 0.79 23.66 20.31
N ALA A 251 0.46 24.88 20.74
CA ALA A 251 -0.85 25.24 21.29
C ALA A 251 -1.32 24.31 22.44
N GLY A 252 -0.40 23.83 23.27
CA GLY A 252 -0.73 22.99 24.41
C GLY A 252 -1.33 21.62 24.05
N THR A 253 -1.26 21.23 22.77
CA THR A 253 -1.81 19.96 22.29
C THR A 253 -1.08 18.74 22.84
N GLY A 254 0.14 18.92 23.36
CA GLY A 254 0.86 17.91 24.13
C GLY A 254 0.06 17.29 25.29
N ARG A 255 -0.89 18.04 25.87
CA ARG A 255 -1.72 17.58 26.99
C ARG A 255 -2.64 16.42 26.63
N TYR A 256 -2.93 16.18 25.35
CA TYR A 256 -3.78 15.08 24.88
C TYR A 256 -3.04 13.73 24.85
N PHE A 257 -1.71 13.76 24.99
CA PHE A 257 -0.87 12.58 24.87
C PHE A 257 -0.48 12.05 26.25
N ALA A 258 -0.39 10.71 26.34
CA ALA A 258 -0.15 10.04 27.62
C ALA A 258 1.33 10.01 28.01
N ARG A 259 2.25 10.09 27.05
CA ARG A 259 3.69 9.89 27.25
C ARG A 259 4.45 11.03 26.58
N GLU A 260 5.73 11.18 26.93
CA GLU A 260 6.66 12.15 26.34
C GLU A 260 6.76 12.03 24.80
N TYR A 261 6.57 10.83 24.26
CA TYR A 261 6.49 10.59 22.82
C TYR A 261 5.22 9.82 22.49
N PHE A 262 4.68 9.98 21.27
CA PHE A 262 3.47 9.30 20.82
C PHE A 262 3.79 8.10 19.93
N GLY A 263 3.22 6.93 20.27
CA GLY A 263 3.33 5.69 19.49
C GLY A 263 2.73 4.50 20.25
N ALA A 264 2.79 3.31 19.65
CA ALA A 264 2.34 2.06 20.27
C ALA A 264 3.26 1.66 21.44
N ALA A 265 2.74 0.90 22.42
CA ALA A 265 3.54 0.50 23.58
C ALA A 265 4.84 -0.25 23.22
N SER A 266 4.82 -1.08 22.17
CA SER A 266 5.98 -1.83 21.67
C SER A 266 7.11 -0.93 21.16
N SER A 267 6.81 0.27 20.68
CA SER A 267 7.81 1.23 20.15
C SER A 267 8.75 1.81 21.22
N PHE A 268 8.40 1.64 22.50
CA PHE A 268 9.20 2.13 23.64
C PHE A 268 10.15 1.07 24.19
N ILE A 269 10.09 -0.17 23.68
CA ILE A 269 10.98 -1.26 24.12
C ILE A 269 12.35 -1.05 23.46
N PRO A 270 13.45 -0.88 24.23
CA PRO A 270 14.77 -0.61 23.65
C PRO A 270 15.37 -1.81 22.90
N ASP A 271 15.07 -3.03 23.34
CA ASP A 271 15.56 -4.24 22.70
C ASP A 271 14.77 -4.54 21.42
N ARG A 272 15.47 -4.65 20.28
CA ARG A 272 14.88 -4.84 18.95
C ARG A 272 14.00 -6.10 18.89
N VAL A 273 14.51 -7.23 19.39
CA VAL A 273 13.84 -8.53 19.27
C VAL A 273 12.58 -8.54 20.13
N GLN A 274 12.67 -8.08 21.38
CA GLN A 274 11.52 -7.95 22.28
C GLN A 274 10.47 -6.98 21.72
N ALA A 275 10.88 -5.85 21.15
CA ALA A 275 9.98 -4.88 20.55
C ALA A 275 9.19 -5.47 19.37
N ILE A 276 9.88 -6.20 18.48
CA ILE A 276 9.26 -6.90 17.36
C ILE A 276 8.27 -7.97 17.86
N HIS A 277 8.67 -8.82 18.81
CA HIS A 277 7.77 -9.84 19.36
C HIS A 277 6.54 -9.23 20.03
N ALA A 278 6.69 -8.14 20.78
CA ALA A 278 5.56 -7.44 21.39
C ALA A 278 4.58 -6.88 20.35
N ALA A 279 5.09 -6.28 19.26
CA ALA A 279 4.24 -5.80 18.17
C ALA A 279 3.51 -6.95 17.45
N LYS A 280 4.22 -8.05 17.14
CA LYS A 280 3.65 -9.25 16.51
C LYS A 280 2.55 -9.86 17.38
N GLU A 281 2.76 -9.91 18.69
CA GLU A 281 1.78 -10.44 19.65
C GLU A 281 0.48 -9.63 19.68
N VAL A 282 0.55 -8.30 19.63
CA VAL A 282 -0.64 -7.43 19.54
C VAL A 282 -1.44 -7.74 18.28
N LEU A 283 -0.78 -7.82 17.12
CA LEU A 283 -1.46 -8.16 15.85
C LEU A 283 -2.02 -9.59 15.87
N ARG A 284 -1.30 -10.54 16.47
CA ARG A 284 -1.75 -11.93 16.62
C ARG A 284 -3.05 -12.00 17.43
N GLN A 285 -3.13 -11.27 18.54
CA GLN A 285 -4.34 -11.17 19.36
C GLN A 285 -5.48 -10.46 18.62
N ALA A 286 -5.17 -9.42 17.83
CA ALA A 286 -6.16 -8.74 16.99
C ALA A 286 -6.77 -9.68 15.94
N PHE A 287 -5.95 -10.46 15.23
CA PHE A 287 -6.45 -11.45 14.27
C PHE A 287 -7.25 -12.57 14.93
N ALA A 288 -6.80 -13.07 16.08
CA ALA A 288 -7.58 -14.04 16.86
C ALA A 288 -8.95 -13.48 17.24
N TYR A 289 -9.01 -12.21 17.65
CA TYR A 289 -10.27 -11.52 17.94
C TYR A 289 -11.14 -11.36 16.68
N ALA A 290 -10.56 -11.02 15.53
CA ALA A 290 -11.28 -10.95 14.26
C ALA A 290 -12.01 -12.25 13.90
N LYS A 291 -11.43 -13.42 14.22
CA LYS A 291 -12.11 -14.72 14.04
C LYS A 291 -13.36 -14.85 14.92
N THR A 292 -13.32 -14.36 16.16
CA THR A 292 -14.50 -14.37 17.06
C THR A 292 -15.64 -13.49 16.52
N ARG A 293 -15.31 -12.51 15.67
CA ARG A 293 -16.25 -11.61 14.99
C ARG A 293 -16.64 -12.10 13.59
N GLY A 294 -16.21 -13.28 13.17
CA GLY A 294 -16.55 -13.86 11.88
C GLY A 294 -15.79 -13.27 10.68
N LEU A 295 -14.71 -12.52 10.90
CA LEU A 295 -13.89 -12.00 9.81
C LEU A 295 -12.86 -13.02 9.34
N LYS A 296 -12.54 -12.94 8.04
CA LYS A 296 -11.37 -13.57 7.43
C LYS A 296 -10.17 -12.64 7.57
N VAL A 297 -9.00 -13.18 7.85
CA VAL A 297 -7.78 -12.39 8.06
C VAL A 297 -6.66 -12.77 7.10
N CYS A 298 -5.92 -11.75 6.68
CA CYS A 298 -4.84 -11.87 5.70
C CYS A 298 -3.62 -11.05 6.13
N LEU A 299 -2.44 -11.63 5.94
CA LEU A 299 -1.15 -10.98 6.10
C LEU A 299 -0.22 -11.55 5.02
N GLY A 300 0.85 -10.84 4.70
CA GLY A 300 1.79 -11.29 3.70
C GLY A 300 3.06 -10.50 3.70
N PHE A 301 3.85 -10.69 2.65
CA PHE A 301 5.13 -10.02 2.51
C PHE A 301 5.57 -9.87 1.05
N GLU A 302 6.58 -9.03 0.82
CA GLU A 302 7.15 -8.81 -0.50
C GLU A 302 8.07 -9.96 -0.94
N ILE A 303 8.00 -10.30 -2.23
CA ILE A 303 8.85 -11.33 -2.83
C ILE A 303 10.02 -10.71 -3.57
N ASN A 304 11.24 -11.17 -3.24
CA ASN A 304 12.48 -10.59 -3.69
C ASN A 304 13.45 -11.68 -4.21
N GLY A 305 14.27 -11.35 -5.21
CA GLY A 305 15.34 -12.21 -5.71
C GLY A 305 14.92 -13.26 -6.76
N ASP A 306 15.87 -14.12 -7.14
CA ASP A 306 15.69 -15.21 -8.11
C ASP A 306 14.99 -16.41 -7.43
N PRO A 307 13.83 -16.87 -7.93
CA PRO A 307 13.08 -17.99 -7.33
C PRO A 307 13.82 -19.33 -7.37
N PHE A 308 14.93 -19.46 -8.12
CA PHE A 308 15.76 -20.65 -8.20
C PHE A 308 17.13 -20.52 -7.53
N ASP A 309 17.47 -19.35 -6.97
CA ASP A 309 18.66 -19.23 -6.12
C ASP A 309 18.43 -20.02 -4.81
N PRO A 310 19.32 -20.96 -4.44
CA PRO A 310 19.12 -21.78 -3.24
C PRO A 310 19.05 -20.97 -1.94
N GLY A 311 19.77 -19.84 -1.86
CA GLY A 311 19.74 -18.94 -0.71
C GLY A 311 18.41 -18.22 -0.60
N VAL A 312 17.90 -17.70 -1.72
CA VAL A 312 16.58 -17.07 -1.82
C VAL A 312 15.47 -18.06 -1.49
N GLN A 313 15.50 -19.28 -2.04
CA GLN A 313 14.54 -20.33 -1.72
C GLN A 313 14.53 -20.67 -0.23
N LYS A 314 15.70 -20.88 0.38
CA LYS A 314 15.80 -21.19 1.81
C LYS A 314 15.26 -20.06 2.70
N GLN A 315 15.53 -18.81 2.35
CA GLN A 315 14.99 -17.64 3.05
C GLN A 315 13.48 -17.53 2.88
N PHE A 316 12.98 -17.72 1.66
CA PHE A 316 11.55 -17.72 1.36
C PHE A 316 10.80 -18.82 2.14
N ASP A 317 11.32 -20.04 2.15
CA ASP A 317 10.81 -21.16 2.94
C ASP A 317 10.69 -20.79 4.42
N ALA A 318 11.78 -20.29 5.01
CA ALA A 318 11.80 -19.91 6.41
C ALA A 318 10.78 -18.82 6.68
N ARG A 319 10.74 -17.78 5.85
CA ARG A 319 9.82 -16.65 5.99
C ARG A 319 8.36 -17.10 5.92
N PHE A 320 7.99 -17.88 4.92
CA PHE A 320 6.63 -18.37 4.73
C PHE A 320 6.18 -19.30 5.87
N ARG A 321 7.03 -20.23 6.30
CA ARG A 321 6.73 -21.15 7.42
C ARG A 321 6.59 -20.42 8.75
N ASN A 322 7.44 -19.43 9.02
CA ASN A 322 7.34 -18.62 10.24
C ASN A 322 6.03 -17.82 10.24
N LEU A 323 5.63 -17.21 9.12
CA LEU A 323 4.34 -16.50 9.01
C LEU A 323 3.16 -17.40 9.39
N LEU A 324 3.10 -18.62 8.83
CA LEU A 324 2.02 -19.58 9.13
C LEU A 324 2.02 -20.03 10.60
N LYS A 325 3.20 -20.10 11.23
CA LYS A 325 3.36 -20.47 12.64
C LYS A 325 2.97 -19.33 13.58
N ASP A 326 3.40 -18.11 13.28
CA ASP A 326 3.15 -16.94 14.12
C ASP A 326 1.68 -16.51 14.07
N TYR A 327 1.03 -16.72 12.93
CA TYR A 327 -0.36 -16.36 12.68
C TYR A 327 -1.19 -17.59 12.24
N PRO A 328 -1.45 -18.54 13.16
CA PRO A 328 -2.21 -19.76 12.84
C PRO A 328 -3.66 -19.49 12.44
N MET A 329 -4.21 -18.32 12.73
CA MET A 329 -5.58 -17.93 12.43
C MET A 329 -5.80 -17.35 11.03
N LEU A 330 -4.76 -17.22 10.21
CA LEU A 330 -4.88 -16.72 8.83
C LEU A 330 -5.87 -17.56 8.01
N ASP A 331 -6.64 -16.90 7.16
CA ASP A 331 -7.46 -17.51 6.09
C ASP A 331 -6.80 -17.34 4.72
N TYR A 332 -5.91 -16.35 4.62
CA TYR A 332 -5.20 -15.99 3.39
C TYR A 332 -3.77 -15.56 3.68
N VAL A 333 -2.88 -15.79 2.71
CA VAL A 333 -1.52 -15.24 2.69
C VAL A 333 -1.31 -14.41 1.42
N TRP A 334 -0.91 -13.16 1.57
CA TRP A 334 -0.49 -12.32 0.44
C TRP A 334 0.96 -12.58 0.04
N LEU A 335 1.22 -12.66 -1.25
CA LEU A 335 2.54 -12.42 -1.83
C LEU A 335 2.49 -11.13 -2.62
N TRP A 336 3.32 -10.18 -2.22
CA TRP A 336 3.37 -8.86 -2.80
C TRP A 336 4.51 -8.76 -3.81
N GLN A 337 4.20 -8.39 -5.05
CA GLN A 337 5.21 -7.76 -5.91
C GLN A 337 5.71 -6.49 -5.20
N SER A 338 7.02 -6.38 -4.99
CA SER A 338 7.62 -5.22 -4.33
C SER A 338 7.44 -3.94 -5.14
N GLU A 339 7.15 -2.83 -4.45
CA GLU A 339 6.94 -1.49 -5.04
C GLU A 339 8.13 -1.06 -5.93
N ALA A 340 9.35 -1.34 -5.47
CA ALA A 340 10.60 -0.93 -6.12
C ALA A 340 11.06 -1.87 -7.26
N GLN A 341 10.38 -3.00 -7.47
CA GLN A 341 10.82 -4.04 -8.41
C GLN A 341 10.00 -4.08 -9.71
N GLY A 342 9.13 -3.09 -9.92
CA GLY A 342 8.22 -3.01 -11.06
C GLY A 342 8.87 -3.17 -12.44
N VAL A 343 10.13 -2.73 -12.63
CA VAL A 343 11.05 -3.10 -13.73
C VAL A 343 12.49 -2.69 -13.34
N ASN A 344 13.21 -3.50 -12.55
CA ASN A 344 14.62 -3.22 -12.21
C ASN A 344 15.58 -4.15 -13.00
N PRO A 345 16.40 -3.62 -13.93
CA PRO A 345 17.32 -4.43 -14.74
C PRO A 345 18.34 -5.26 -13.93
N ALA A 346 18.61 -4.88 -12.67
CA ALA A 346 19.47 -5.65 -11.78
C ALA A 346 18.85 -6.98 -11.33
N ILE A 347 17.55 -7.18 -11.58
CA ILE A 347 16.78 -8.35 -11.16
C ILE A 347 16.38 -9.21 -12.37
N ASN A 348 16.67 -8.82 -13.61
CA ASN A 348 16.31 -9.62 -14.78
C ASN A 348 16.98 -11.01 -14.75
N PRO A 349 16.29 -12.07 -15.23
CA PRO A 349 16.86 -13.40 -15.28
C PRO A 349 18.12 -13.41 -16.14
N LYS A 350 19.19 -14.03 -15.64
CA LYS A 350 20.40 -14.24 -16.43
C LYS A 350 20.07 -15.08 -17.67
N ALA A 351 20.78 -14.82 -18.78
CA ALA A 351 20.67 -15.64 -19.97
C ALA A 351 20.87 -17.12 -19.64
N ARG A 352 20.01 -17.99 -20.19
CA ARG A 352 20.01 -19.44 -19.94
C ARG A 352 19.85 -19.89 -18.47
N SER A 353 19.32 -19.02 -17.59
CA SER A 353 18.89 -19.40 -16.24
C SER A 353 17.56 -20.18 -16.25
N LEU A 354 17.21 -20.85 -15.15
CA LEU A 354 15.93 -21.54 -15.01
C LEU A 354 14.75 -20.59 -15.02
N TRP A 355 14.91 -19.41 -14.43
CA TRP A 355 13.90 -18.36 -14.51
C TRP A 355 13.71 -17.90 -15.97
N LYS A 356 14.80 -17.65 -16.72
CA LYS A 356 14.70 -17.32 -18.16
C LYS A 356 13.97 -18.41 -18.95
N SER A 357 14.27 -19.67 -18.69
CA SER A 357 13.65 -20.81 -19.37
C SER A 357 12.13 -20.90 -19.10
N HIS A 358 11.68 -20.61 -17.87
CA HIS A 358 10.25 -20.49 -17.55
C HIS A 358 9.61 -19.27 -18.20
N ALA A 359 10.30 -18.12 -18.22
CA ALA A 359 9.81 -16.93 -18.91
C ALA A 359 9.63 -17.19 -20.42
N ASP A 360 10.56 -17.89 -21.06
CA ASP A 360 10.45 -18.30 -22.47
C ASP A 360 9.29 -19.28 -22.70
N ARG A 361 9.08 -20.23 -21.78
CA ARG A 361 7.95 -21.18 -21.82
C ARG A 361 6.60 -20.46 -21.76
N TRP A 362 6.51 -19.38 -20.98
CA TRP A 362 5.27 -18.63 -20.77
C TRP A 362 5.18 -17.34 -21.59
N ALA A 363 6.07 -17.13 -22.55
CA ALA A 363 6.11 -15.90 -23.34
C ALA A 363 4.76 -15.56 -23.99
N ASP A 364 4.06 -16.57 -24.54
CA ASP A 364 2.74 -16.40 -25.15
C ASP A 364 1.64 -16.07 -24.11
N ALA A 365 1.76 -16.60 -22.90
CA ALA A 365 0.79 -16.33 -21.83
C ALA A 365 0.80 -14.84 -21.47
N PHE A 366 2.00 -14.25 -21.41
CA PHE A 366 2.26 -12.83 -21.12
C PHE A 366 2.37 -11.96 -22.39
N GLY A 367 1.96 -12.44 -23.56
CA GLY A 367 2.09 -11.69 -24.82
C GLY A 367 1.36 -10.33 -24.86
N GLY A 368 0.39 -10.10 -23.96
CA GLY A 368 -0.29 -8.80 -23.79
C GLY A 368 0.50 -7.74 -23.03
N VAL A 369 1.65 -8.11 -22.44
CA VAL A 369 2.59 -7.19 -21.80
C VAL A 369 3.65 -6.79 -22.83
N ASN A 370 3.86 -5.51 -23.09
CA ASN A 370 4.68 -5.07 -24.23
C ASN A 370 6.20 -5.25 -24.01
N GLU A 371 6.67 -5.06 -22.78
CA GLU A 371 8.09 -5.08 -22.43
C GLU A 371 8.55 -6.49 -22.02
N MET A 372 9.71 -6.93 -22.53
CA MET A 372 10.24 -8.26 -22.28
C MET A 372 10.58 -8.47 -20.80
N GLU A 373 11.18 -7.47 -20.17
CA GLU A 373 11.55 -7.46 -18.75
C GLU A 373 10.31 -7.63 -17.85
N ARG A 374 9.19 -7.00 -18.22
CA ARG A 374 7.91 -7.16 -17.52
C ARG A 374 7.32 -8.56 -17.71
N ARG A 375 7.48 -9.19 -18.88
CA ARG A 375 7.06 -10.60 -19.07
C ARG A 375 7.89 -11.53 -18.18
N GLU A 376 9.17 -11.27 -18.06
CA GLU A 376 10.09 -12.03 -17.20
C GLU A 376 9.73 -11.86 -15.72
N GLU A 377 9.33 -10.66 -15.30
CA GLU A 377 8.77 -10.40 -13.97
C GLU A 377 7.47 -11.18 -13.75
N GLY A 378 6.54 -11.16 -14.71
CA GLY A 378 5.31 -11.97 -14.64
C GLY A 378 5.58 -13.46 -14.42
N ALA A 379 6.61 -14.00 -15.05
CA ALA A 379 7.08 -15.37 -14.80
C ALA A 379 7.67 -15.54 -13.39
N ARG A 380 8.42 -14.56 -12.87
CA ARG A 380 8.94 -14.57 -11.50
C ARG A 380 7.82 -14.66 -10.47
N LEU A 381 6.80 -13.83 -10.62
CA LEU A 381 5.63 -13.80 -9.74
C LEU A 381 4.92 -15.16 -9.75
N ALA A 382 4.75 -15.77 -10.94
CA ALA A 382 4.17 -17.10 -11.06
C ALA A 382 4.99 -18.17 -10.33
N LEU A 383 6.32 -18.12 -10.44
CA LEU A 383 7.22 -19.09 -9.80
C LEU A 383 7.18 -19.01 -8.27
N PHE A 384 7.22 -17.81 -7.69
CA PHE A 384 7.06 -17.65 -6.24
C PHE A 384 5.65 -18.07 -5.76
N ALA A 385 4.61 -17.80 -6.55
CA ALA A 385 3.26 -18.24 -6.22
C ALA A 385 3.11 -19.77 -6.23
N LEU A 386 3.73 -20.46 -7.20
CA LEU A 386 3.78 -21.92 -7.24
C LEU A 386 4.55 -22.48 -6.04
N HIS A 387 5.71 -21.89 -5.71
CA HIS A 387 6.50 -22.27 -4.55
C HIS A 387 5.69 -22.16 -3.25
N ALA A 388 5.11 -20.99 -2.99
CA ALA A 388 4.27 -20.75 -1.82
C ALA A 388 3.08 -21.71 -1.75
N ARG A 389 2.42 -21.97 -2.88
CA ARG A 389 1.27 -22.88 -2.94
C ARG A 389 1.66 -24.29 -2.51
N GLN A 390 2.85 -24.79 -2.87
CA GLN A 390 3.29 -26.12 -2.42
C GLN A 390 3.52 -26.17 -0.90
N ILE A 391 4.14 -25.14 -0.32
CA ILE A 391 4.30 -25.07 1.14
C ILE A 391 2.92 -24.98 1.81
N LEU A 392 2.03 -24.15 1.27
CA LEU A 392 0.69 -23.93 1.79
C LEU A 392 -0.15 -25.21 1.77
N LYS A 393 -0.20 -25.94 0.64
CA LYS A 393 -0.93 -27.21 0.53
C LYS A 393 -0.41 -28.28 1.48
N ALA A 394 0.89 -28.28 1.78
CA ALA A 394 1.48 -29.24 2.72
C ALA A 394 1.21 -28.91 4.19
N MET A 395 1.09 -27.62 4.55
CA MET A 395 1.03 -27.17 5.95
C MET A 395 -0.33 -26.64 6.40
N ARG A 396 -1.09 -26.02 5.49
CA ARG A 396 -2.36 -25.32 5.70
C ARG A 396 -3.24 -25.38 4.43
N PRO A 397 -3.67 -26.57 3.99
CA PRO A 397 -4.53 -26.72 2.81
C PRO A 397 -5.92 -26.11 3.00
N ASP A 398 -6.29 -25.75 4.24
CA ASP A 398 -7.52 -25.05 4.62
C ASP A 398 -7.54 -23.57 4.22
N ILE A 399 -6.37 -22.98 3.90
CA ILE A 399 -6.24 -21.55 3.59
C ILE A 399 -5.73 -21.33 2.16
N GLN A 400 -5.77 -20.08 1.68
CA GLN A 400 -5.53 -19.78 0.27
C GLN A 400 -4.48 -18.69 0.05
N LEU A 401 -3.80 -18.77 -1.09
CA LEU A 401 -2.81 -17.79 -1.51
C LEU A 401 -3.46 -16.64 -2.27
N VAL A 402 -2.99 -15.43 -2.03
CA VAL A 402 -3.39 -14.22 -2.77
C VAL A 402 -2.16 -13.61 -3.42
N MET A 403 -2.16 -13.53 -4.75
CA MET A 403 -1.15 -12.79 -5.50
C MET A 403 -1.55 -11.31 -5.52
N SER A 404 -0.62 -10.45 -5.12
CA SER A 404 -0.83 -9.01 -4.96
C SER A 404 0.39 -8.22 -5.43
N GLY A 405 0.25 -6.90 -5.42
CA GLY A 405 1.29 -5.98 -5.82
C GLY A 405 0.74 -4.57 -5.99
N TRP A 406 1.60 -3.70 -6.48
CA TRP A 406 1.33 -2.28 -6.59
C TRP A 406 0.90 -1.88 -8.00
N GLY A 407 -0.27 -1.27 -8.10
CA GLY A 407 -0.67 -0.53 -9.29
C GLY A 407 -1.75 -1.19 -10.13
N GLY A 408 -2.61 -0.30 -10.66
CA GLY A 408 -3.62 -0.58 -11.67
C GLY A 408 -3.17 -0.14 -13.06
N ASP A 409 -4.07 0.48 -13.82
CA ASP A 409 -3.85 0.78 -15.23
C ASP A 409 -2.95 2.02 -15.46
N HIS A 410 -2.72 2.86 -14.45
CA HIS A 410 -2.05 4.16 -14.63
C HIS A 410 -0.68 4.27 -13.95
N TRP A 411 -0.39 3.43 -12.95
CA TRP A 411 0.81 3.56 -12.11
C TRP A 411 1.28 2.19 -11.64
N LEU A 412 2.59 1.90 -11.68
CA LEU A 412 3.29 0.64 -11.30
C LEU A 412 2.83 -0.64 -12.01
N HIS A 413 1.57 -0.72 -12.43
CA HIS A 413 1.03 -1.69 -13.38
C HIS A 413 1.18 -3.16 -12.96
N CYS A 414 1.01 -3.50 -11.68
CA CYS A 414 0.98 -4.91 -11.25
C CYS A 414 -0.17 -5.69 -11.91
N SER A 415 -1.33 -5.07 -12.08
CA SER A 415 -2.51 -5.74 -12.62
C SER A 415 -2.32 -6.24 -14.07
N ASP A 416 -1.40 -5.65 -14.84
CA ASP A 416 -1.03 -6.09 -16.20
C ASP A 416 -0.62 -7.58 -16.26
N PHE A 417 -0.06 -8.10 -15.16
CA PHE A 417 0.38 -9.49 -15.10
C PHE A 417 -0.79 -10.47 -14.98
N TYR A 418 -1.95 -10.04 -14.46
CA TYR A 418 -3.05 -10.94 -14.11
C TYR A 418 -3.60 -11.77 -15.28
N PRO A 419 -3.80 -11.23 -16.51
CA PRO A 419 -4.23 -12.06 -17.63
C PRO A 419 -3.22 -13.15 -18.02
N GLY A 420 -1.91 -12.90 -17.83
CA GLY A 420 -0.87 -13.90 -18.05
C GLY A 420 -0.80 -14.91 -16.91
N LEU A 421 -0.80 -14.43 -15.66
CA LEU A 421 -0.84 -15.23 -14.44
C LEU A 421 -2.06 -16.15 -14.41
N ASP A 422 -3.23 -15.70 -14.90
CA ASP A 422 -4.44 -16.49 -14.93
C ASP A 422 -4.33 -17.76 -15.78
N LYS A 423 -3.50 -17.71 -16.83
CA LYS A 423 -3.24 -18.84 -17.74
C LYS A 423 -2.25 -19.84 -17.16
N VAL A 424 -1.31 -19.40 -16.31
CA VAL A 424 -0.20 -20.23 -15.82
C VAL A 424 -0.36 -20.69 -14.37
N LEU A 425 -1.20 -20.00 -13.57
CA LEU A 425 -1.41 -20.33 -12.17
C LEU A 425 -2.71 -21.11 -11.91
N PRO A 426 -2.71 -22.05 -10.95
CA PRO A 426 -3.92 -22.73 -10.47
C PRO A 426 -5.04 -21.76 -10.06
N LYS A 427 -6.29 -22.14 -10.30
CA LYS A 427 -7.49 -21.30 -10.12
C LYS A 427 -7.84 -21.00 -8.65
N ASP A 428 -7.27 -21.75 -7.72
CA ASP A 428 -7.45 -21.53 -6.28
C ASP A 428 -6.67 -20.32 -5.73
N ILE A 429 -5.69 -19.80 -6.47
CA ILE A 429 -4.96 -18.56 -6.15
C ILE A 429 -5.84 -17.34 -6.47
N VAL A 430 -5.96 -16.41 -5.53
CA VAL A 430 -6.75 -15.18 -5.69
C VAL A 430 -5.88 -14.06 -6.23
N PHE A 431 -6.42 -13.18 -7.08
CA PHE A 431 -5.73 -11.97 -7.54
C PHE A 431 -6.33 -10.72 -6.89
N SER A 432 -5.48 -9.89 -6.29
CA SER A 432 -5.90 -8.71 -5.55
C SER A 432 -4.75 -7.72 -5.47
N ALA A 433 -4.71 -6.71 -6.36
CA ALA A 433 -3.67 -5.67 -6.33
C ALA A 433 -4.23 -4.37 -5.74
N LEU A 434 -3.34 -3.55 -5.19
CA LEU A 434 -3.60 -2.12 -5.02
C LEU A 434 -3.86 -1.56 -6.41
N ASP A 435 -5.06 -1.04 -6.61
CA ASP A 435 -5.43 -0.38 -7.85
C ASP A 435 -4.71 1.00 -7.94
N ASP A 436 -5.19 1.88 -8.81
CA ASP A 436 -4.59 3.20 -8.98
C ASP A 436 -4.49 4.01 -7.66
N ILE A 437 -3.29 4.54 -7.38
CA ILE A 437 -2.94 5.33 -6.17
C ILE A 437 -3.84 6.55 -5.99
N GLN A 438 -4.31 7.11 -7.10
CA GLN A 438 -5.43 8.04 -7.10
C GLN A 438 -6.69 7.26 -7.44
N LEU A 439 -7.66 7.28 -6.53
CA LEU A 439 -8.91 6.56 -6.72
C LEU A 439 -9.51 6.88 -8.09
N SER A 440 -9.70 5.83 -8.89
CA SER A 440 -10.28 5.88 -10.22
C SER A 440 -11.75 5.47 -10.16
N PRO A 441 -12.63 6.03 -11.04
CA PRO A 441 -14.02 5.60 -11.13
C PRO A 441 -14.19 4.19 -11.72
N ALA A 442 -13.10 3.57 -12.20
CA ALA A 442 -13.04 2.21 -12.71
C ALA A 442 -11.89 1.47 -12.03
N VAL A 443 -12.10 0.18 -11.74
CA VAL A 443 -11.00 -0.71 -11.32
C VAL A 443 -10.23 -1.18 -12.55
N SER A 444 -8.99 -1.65 -12.39
CA SER A 444 -8.15 -2.06 -13.52
C SER A 444 -8.87 -2.95 -14.55
N GLU A 445 -8.69 -2.64 -15.84
CA GLU A 445 -9.25 -3.39 -16.97
C GLU A 445 -8.81 -4.86 -16.99
N ALA A 446 -7.66 -5.17 -16.38
CA ALA A 446 -7.16 -6.53 -16.25
C ALA A 446 -8.18 -7.47 -15.59
N TYR A 447 -8.96 -6.98 -14.61
CA TYR A 447 -9.97 -7.78 -13.91
C TYR A 447 -11.09 -8.27 -14.84
N GLY A 448 -11.47 -7.48 -15.85
CA GLY A 448 -12.48 -7.86 -16.84
C GLY A 448 -12.00 -8.92 -17.84
N ARG A 449 -10.69 -9.18 -17.92
CA ARG A 449 -10.07 -10.13 -18.86
C ARG A 449 -9.78 -11.51 -18.26
N LEU A 450 -10.00 -11.70 -16.95
CA LEU A 450 -9.71 -12.97 -16.28
C LEU A 450 -10.83 -13.99 -16.51
N SER A 451 -10.46 -15.27 -16.59
CA SER A 451 -11.39 -16.40 -16.70
C SER A 451 -12.49 -16.38 -15.64
N PRO A 452 -13.72 -16.84 -15.93
CA PRO A 452 -14.87 -16.70 -15.02
C PRO A 452 -14.69 -17.31 -13.62
N ASP A 453 -13.89 -18.37 -13.52
CA ASP A 453 -13.58 -19.10 -12.28
C ASP A 453 -12.44 -18.46 -11.46
N ARG A 454 -11.72 -17.47 -12.00
CA ARG A 454 -10.70 -16.72 -11.26
C ARG A 454 -11.34 -15.77 -10.25
N ARG A 455 -10.97 -15.94 -8.97
CA ARG A 455 -11.33 -15.01 -7.91
C ARG A 455 -10.48 -13.75 -7.96
N ARG A 456 -11.16 -12.59 -7.91
CA ARG A 456 -10.53 -11.28 -8.06
C ARG A 456 -11.12 -10.24 -7.10
N TRP A 457 -10.25 -9.57 -6.34
CA TRP A 457 -10.60 -8.60 -5.31
C TRP A 457 -9.80 -7.31 -5.49
N PRO A 458 -10.24 -6.36 -6.34
CA PRO A 458 -9.61 -5.03 -6.40
C PRO A 458 -9.50 -4.38 -5.01
N ILE A 459 -8.36 -3.74 -4.75
CA ILE A 459 -8.12 -2.94 -3.55
C ILE A 459 -8.06 -1.47 -3.98
N ILE A 460 -9.16 -0.74 -3.76
CA ILE A 460 -9.27 0.67 -4.14
C ILE A 460 -8.75 1.58 -3.03
N TRP A 461 -8.27 2.77 -3.39
CA TRP A 461 -7.78 3.74 -2.42
C TRP A 461 -8.95 4.51 -1.81
N PHE A 462 -9.24 4.29 -0.52
CA PHE A 462 -10.27 5.08 0.17
C PHE A 462 -9.80 6.51 0.43
N GLU A 463 -8.49 6.68 0.55
CA GLU A 463 -7.80 7.95 0.67
C GLU A 463 -6.44 7.87 0.01
N TRP A 464 -5.88 9.03 -0.29
CA TRP A 464 -4.54 9.22 -0.77
C TRP A 464 -3.55 9.38 0.40
N ASP A 465 -2.30 8.96 0.18
CA ASP A 465 -1.22 8.97 1.17
C ASP A 465 -0.54 10.34 1.31
N GLY A 466 -1.30 11.43 1.23
CA GLY A 466 -0.79 12.77 1.51
C GLY A 466 -1.87 13.72 2.04
N ASP A 467 -1.45 14.74 2.78
CA ASP A 467 -2.32 15.61 3.58
C ASP A 467 -3.35 14.82 4.40
N GLN A 468 -2.89 13.79 5.13
CA GLN A 468 -3.77 12.93 5.92
C GLN A 468 -4.31 13.61 7.20
N TRP A 469 -4.19 14.93 7.33
CA TRP A 469 -4.95 15.72 8.29
C TRP A 469 -6.05 16.56 7.64
N MET A 470 -6.21 16.50 6.33
CA MET A 470 -7.30 17.14 5.59
C MET A 470 -8.39 16.13 5.21
N PRO A 471 -9.65 16.57 5.06
CA PRO A 471 -10.72 15.73 4.51
C PRO A 471 -10.38 15.28 3.08
N GLN A 472 -10.71 14.04 2.73
CA GLN A 472 -10.50 13.51 1.37
C GLN A 472 -11.78 12.86 0.85
N PRO A 473 -12.82 13.65 0.49
CA PRO A 473 -14.05 13.13 -0.08
C PRO A 473 -13.79 12.38 -1.39
N ASN A 474 -14.14 11.10 -1.38
CA ASN A 474 -13.90 10.16 -2.48
C ASN A 474 -15.18 9.41 -2.90
N LEU A 475 -16.33 9.77 -2.34
CA LEU A 475 -17.55 8.99 -2.40
C LEU A 475 -18.08 8.81 -3.83
N ARG A 476 -18.08 9.89 -4.62
CA ARG A 476 -18.56 9.87 -6.02
C ARG A 476 -17.75 8.89 -6.87
N VAL A 477 -16.42 8.89 -6.68
CA VAL A 477 -15.49 8.06 -7.45
C VAL A 477 -15.57 6.61 -6.98
N ALA A 478 -15.59 6.38 -5.66
CA ALA A 478 -15.77 5.05 -5.08
C ALA A 478 -17.09 4.40 -5.52
N ALA A 479 -18.16 5.18 -5.63
CA ALA A 479 -19.45 4.72 -6.13
C ALA A 479 -19.37 4.19 -7.58
N ALA A 480 -18.62 4.86 -8.44
CA ALA A 480 -18.38 4.39 -9.79
C ALA A 480 -17.52 3.11 -9.80
N ALA A 481 -16.44 3.08 -9.01
CA ALA A 481 -15.56 1.92 -8.90
C ALA A 481 -16.29 0.67 -8.40
N CYS A 482 -17.22 0.82 -7.45
CA CYS A 482 -18.06 -0.29 -6.97
C CYS A 482 -18.91 -0.91 -8.10
N ARG A 483 -19.56 -0.05 -8.91
CA ARG A 483 -20.36 -0.50 -10.06
C ARG A 483 -19.51 -1.18 -11.12
N ASP A 484 -18.34 -0.60 -11.42
CA ASP A 484 -17.41 -1.14 -12.41
C ASP A 484 -16.81 -2.49 -11.98
N ALA A 485 -16.38 -2.61 -10.71
CA ALA A 485 -15.90 -3.87 -10.15
C ALA A 485 -16.96 -4.98 -10.24
N ARG A 486 -18.22 -4.67 -9.94
CA ARG A 486 -19.35 -5.60 -10.10
C ARG A 486 -19.54 -5.97 -11.57
N ALA A 487 -19.52 -5.01 -12.49
CA ALA A 487 -19.68 -5.25 -13.92
C ALA A 487 -18.58 -6.15 -14.50
N LYS A 488 -17.35 -6.04 -13.98
CA LYS A 488 -16.19 -6.88 -14.32
C LYS A 488 -16.20 -8.26 -13.64
N GLY A 489 -17.28 -8.59 -12.91
CA GLY A 489 -17.43 -9.88 -12.24
C GLY A 489 -16.49 -10.06 -11.05
N CYS A 490 -16.06 -8.99 -10.38
CA CYS A 490 -15.26 -9.10 -9.16
C CYS A 490 -16.10 -9.69 -8.01
N GLN A 491 -15.58 -10.71 -7.33
CA GLN A 491 -16.25 -11.31 -6.16
C GLN A 491 -15.90 -10.59 -4.86
N GLY A 492 -14.97 -9.63 -4.88
CA GLY A 492 -14.59 -8.87 -3.70
C GLY A 492 -14.22 -7.44 -4.02
N LEU A 493 -14.34 -6.59 -3.02
CA LEU A 493 -13.89 -5.20 -3.05
C LEU A 493 -13.29 -4.87 -1.69
N LEU A 494 -12.04 -4.43 -1.70
CA LEU A 494 -11.30 -4.04 -0.51
C LEU A 494 -10.90 -2.57 -0.63
N GLY A 495 -10.73 -1.89 0.50
CA GLY A 495 -10.23 -0.52 0.54
C GLY A 495 -8.93 -0.40 1.31
N ILE A 496 -7.92 0.24 0.72
CA ILE A 496 -6.71 0.65 1.45
C ILE A 496 -6.91 2.01 2.12
N HIS A 497 -6.41 2.15 3.36
CA HIS A 497 -6.43 3.40 4.12
C HIS A 497 -5.40 3.40 5.26
N TRP A 498 -5.26 4.54 5.93
CA TRP A 498 -4.46 4.75 7.12
C TRP A 498 -5.33 5.22 8.27
N ARG A 499 -6.27 6.12 7.97
CA ARG A 499 -7.19 6.73 8.93
C ARG A 499 -8.51 6.00 8.92
N THR A 500 -9.15 5.90 10.08
CA THR A 500 -10.48 5.33 10.22
C THR A 500 -11.58 6.36 9.97
N ARG A 501 -11.60 7.47 10.70
CA ARG A 501 -12.64 8.50 10.57
C ARG A 501 -12.56 9.33 9.30
N GLY A 502 -11.35 9.57 8.81
CA GLY A 502 -11.14 10.33 7.57
C GLY A 502 -11.74 9.67 6.33
N VAL A 503 -11.93 8.35 6.37
CA VAL A 503 -12.38 7.54 5.22
C VAL A 503 -13.73 6.86 5.43
N GLU A 504 -14.38 7.09 6.57
CA GLU A 504 -15.55 6.29 6.98
C GLU A 504 -16.72 6.42 6.01
N GLU A 505 -16.88 7.56 5.33
CA GLU A 505 -17.95 7.76 4.34
C GLU A 505 -17.78 6.82 3.15
N THR A 506 -16.57 6.83 2.55
CA THR A 506 -16.21 5.94 1.45
C THR A 506 -16.31 4.46 1.88
N ALA A 507 -15.74 4.12 3.03
CA ALA A 507 -15.75 2.74 3.54
C ALA A 507 -17.17 2.23 3.78
N THR A 508 -18.04 3.05 4.38
CA THR A 508 -19.42 2.68 4.67
C THR A 508 -20.27 2.63 3.41
N TYR A 509 -20.01 3.50 2.43
CA TYR A 509 -20.66 3.39 1.14
C TYR A 509 -20.31 2.08 0.44
N CYS A 510 -19.03 1.71 0.35
CA CYS A 510 -18.61 0.45 -0.27
C CYS A 510 -19.23 -0.75 0.44
N ALA A 511 -19.26 -0.74 1.78
CA ALA A 511 -19.89 -1.79 2.57
C ALA A 511 -21.40 -1.89 2.30
N ARG A 512 -22.13 -0.76 2.27
CA ARG A 512 -23.58 -0.73 2.02
C ARG A 512 -23.94 -1.04 0.57
N TYR A 513 -23.17 -0.55 -0.39
CA TYR A 513 -23.34 -0.86 -1.83
C TYR A 513 -23.29 -2.37 -2.06
N ALA A 514 -22.44 -3.09 -1.31
CA ALA A 514 -22.38 -4.54 -1.40
C ALA A 514 -23.75 -5.20 -1.09
N TRP A 515 -24.59 -4.61 -0.24
CA TRP A 515 -25.92 -5.12 0.13
C TRP A 515 -27.07 -4.46 -0.63
N ASP A 516 -26.85 -3.28 -1.19
CA ASP A 516 -27.80 -2.50 -1.98
C ASP A 516 -27.08 -1.92 -3.21
N PRO A 517 -27.00 -2.67 -4.31
CA PRO A 517 -26.19 -2.27 -5.45
C PRO A 517 -26.83 -1.16 -6.31
N GLU A 518 -28.04 -0.71 -5.95
CA GLU A 518 -28.71 0.45 -6.53
C GLU A 518 -28.46 1.74 -5.72
N LEU A 519 -27.76 1.64 -4.58
CA LEU A 519 -27.46 2.77 -3.69
C LEU A 519 -26.69 3.88 -4.41
N THR A 520 -27.30 5.07 -4.50
CA THR A 520 -26.64 6.27 -5.01
C THR A 520 -25.88 7.02 -3.91
N MET A 521 -24.98 7.91 -4.33
CA MET A 521 -24.27 8.81 -3.41
C MET A 521 -25.25 9.69 -2.63
N GLU A 522 -26.25 10.23 -3.31
CA GLU A 522 -27.26 11.12 -2.75
C GLU A 522 -28.10 10.39 -1.71
N GLN A 523 -28.58 9.18 -2.02
CA GLN A 523 -29.31 8.34 -1.07
C GLN A 523 -28.48 8.00 0.17
N PHE A 524 -27.18 7.73 -0.02
CA PHE A 524 -26.27 7.50 1.09
C PHE A 524 -26.12 8.75 1.97
N CYS A 525 -25.92 9.93 1.37
CA CYS A 525 -25.81 11.20 2.10
C CYS A 525 -27.11 11.55 2.83
N GLU A 526 -28.27 11.34 2.22
CA GLU A 526 -29.59 11.56 2.83
C GLU A 526 -29.80 10.65 4.04
N ARG A 527 -29.49 9.36 3.89
CA ARG A 527 -29.59 8.40 4.99
C ARG A 527 -28.62 8.76 6.11
N ARG A 528 -27.35 9.02 5.79
CA ARG A 528 -26.34 9.44 6.78
C ARG A 528 -26.76 10.73 7.50
N ALA A 529 -27.33 11.69 6.78
CA ALA A 529 -27.86 12.92 7.36
C ALA A 529 -29.01 12.64 8.35
N LYS A 530 -29.90 11.71 8.03
CA LYS A 530 -30.98 11.27 8.92
C LYS A 530 -30.45 10.51 10.14
N ASP A 531 -29.54 9.57 9.93
CA ASP A 531 -28.98 8.68 10.97
C ASP A 531 -28.17 9.48 12.01
N LEU A 532 -27.30 10.40 11.57
CA LEU A 532 -26.43 11.18 12.45
C LEU A 532 -27.10 12.41 13.07
N PHE A 533 -27.96 13.09 12.31
CA PHE A 533 -28.42 14.44 12.67
C PHE A 533 -29.93 14.55 12.92
N GLY A 534 -30.67 13.47 12.63
CA GLY A 534 -32.11 13.39 12.80
C GLY A 534 -32.91 13.93 11.61
N PRO A 535 -34.20 13.55 11.50
CA PRO A 535 -35.02 13.82 10.31
C PRO A 535 -35.31 15.31 10.06
N GLU A 536 -35.36 16.14 11.12
CA GLU A 536 -35.71 17.55 11.03
C GLU A 536 -34.72 18.39 10.20
N LYS A 537 -33.43 18.03 10.24
CA LYS A 537 -32.35 18.75 9.53
C LYS A 537 -31.76 17.95 8.37
N ALA A 538 -32.22 16.71 8.18
CA ALA A 538 -31.61 15.75 7.26
C ALA A 538 -31.47 16.28 5.83
N VAL A 539 -32.50 16.93 5.28
CA VAL A 539 -32.47 17.46 3.90
C VAL A 539 -31.36 18.50 3.72
N LYS A 540 -31.28 19.49 4.62
CA LYS A 540 -30.27 20.55 4.54
C LYS A 540 -28.86 20.00 4.77
N ILE A 541 -28.71 19.08 5.72
CA ILE A 541 -27.40 18.48 6.01
C ILE A 541 -26.95 17.58 4.86
N ALA A 542 -27.86 16.82 4.24
CA ALA A 542 -27.55 16.04 3.04
C ALA A 542 -27.05 16.94 1.91
N SER A 543 -27.68 18.10 1.68
CA SER A 543 -27.17 19.11 0.74
C SER A 543 -25.75 19.58 1.11
N CYS A 544 -25.48 19.87 2.38
CA CYS A 544 -24.12 20.24 2.81
C CYS A 544 -23.11 19.10 2.59
N LEU A 545 -23.45 17.85 2.92
CA LEU A 545 -22.57 16.69 2.71
C LEU A 545 -22.24 16.49 1.23
N ILE A 546 -23.24 16.61 0.34
CA ILE A 546 -23.05 16.55 -1.11
C ILE A 546 -22.15 17.70 -1.58
N ALA A 547 -22.39 18.92 -1.13
CA ALA A 547 -21.57 20.08 -1.49
C ALA A 547 -20.10 19.91 -1.01
N LEU A 548 -19.87 19.29 0.15
CA LEU A 548 -18.52 18.96 0.62
C LEU A 548 -17.85 17.91 -0.28
N GLN A 549 -18.60 16.96 -0.86
CA GLN A 549 -18.05 16.04 -1.87
C GLN A 549 -17.66 16.79 -3.15
N ASP A 550 -18.48 17.73 -3.60
CA ASP A 550 -18.24 18.49 -4.84
C ASP A 550 -17.05 19.46 -4.74
N LEU A 551 -16.69 19.90 -3.53
CA LEU A 551 -15.45 20.64 -3.28
C LEU A 551 -14.19 19.78 -3.51
N GLY A 552 -14.31 18.45 -3.42
CA GLY A 552 -13.22 17.51 -3.61
C GLY A 552 -12.19 17.49 -2.46
N PRO A 553 -11.04 16.80 -2.65
CA PRO A 553 -10.04 16.62 -1.62
C PRO A 553 -9.60 17.95 -0.99
N ARG A 554 -9.49 17.93 0.34
CA ARG A 554 -9.16 19.04 1.26
C ARG A 554 -10.19 20.14 1.37
N TRP A 555 -11.30 20.05 0.62
CA TRP A 555 -12.37 21.03 0.48
C TRP A 555 -11.94 22.40 -0.07
N VAL A 556 -10.85 22.99 0.40
CA VAL A 556 -10.29 24.25 -0.13
C VAL A 556 -9.35 24.02 -1.32
N GLY A 557 -8.92 22.78 -1.59
CA GLY A 557 -7.91 22.47 -2.60
C GLY A 557 -6.47 22.77 -2.13
N GLY A 558 -5.56 22.98 -3.09
CA GLY A 558 -4.12 23.16 -2.85
C GLY A 558 -3.27 21.98 -3.34
N ALA A 559 -1.95 22.16 -3.45
CA ALA A 559 -1.02 21.07 -3.83
C ALA A 559 -0.81 20.08 -2.67
N GLY A 560 -0.76 20.60 -1.43
CA GLY A 560 -0.56 19.85 -0.19
C GLY A 560 0.80 19.21 -0.09
N GLN A 561 0.96 18.29 0.84
CA GLN A 561 2.15 17.46 0.97
C GLN A 561 1.90 16.01 0.54
N MET A 562 2.97 15.34 0.14
CA MET A 562 3.09 13.88 0.15
C MET A 562 3.37 13.44 1.59
N GLU A 563 2.69 12.43 2.14
CA GLU A 563 2.97 11.97 3.51
C GLU A 563 4.35 11.30 3.60
N CYS A 564 4.81 10.66 2.53
CA CYS A 564 6.16 10.10 2.43
C CYS A 564 7.27 11.14 2.16
N GLY A 565 6.90 12.37 1.78
CA GLY A 565 7.83 13.41 1.34
C GLY A 565 8.12 14.49 2.39
N PRO A 566 8.99 15.46 2.05
CA PRO A 566 9.19 16.64 2.88
C PRO A 566 7.90 17.45 2.99
N PHE A 567 7.66 18.01 4.18
CA PHE A 567 6.51 18.89 4.41
C PHE A 567 6.64 20.19 3.62
N SER A 568 5.51 20.67 3.07
CA SER A 568 5.39 22.00 2.50
C SER A 568 4.01 22.59 2.78
N TRP A 569 3.98 23.87 3.17
CA TRP A 569 2.71 24.60 3.25
C TRP A 569 2.10 24.78 1.87
N SER A 570 0.79 24.58 1.76
CA SER A 570 0.03 24.91 0.56
C SER A 570 -1.28 25.58 0.94
N ALA A 571 -1.60 26.68 0.28
CA ALA A 571 -2.91 27.32 0.42
C ALA A 571 -3.93 26.73 -0.55
N GLY A 572 -5.21 26.84 -0.16
CA GLY A 572 -6.36 26.48 -0.96
C GLY A 572 -6.62 27.46 -2.11
N LEU A 573 -7.47 27.02 -3.03
CA LEU A 573 -7.96 27.80 -4.15
C LEU A 573 -9.05 28.77 -3.67
N PRO A 574 -9.01 30.07 -4.02
CA PRO A 574 -9.97 31.07 -3.54
C PRO A 574 -11.44 30.71 -3.80
N GLU A 575 -11.73 30.10 -4.95
CA GLU A 575 -13.08 29.66 -5.34
C GLU A 575 -13.63 28.57 -4.41
N LYS A 576 -12.80 27.56 -4.10
CA LYS A 576 -13.15 26.44 -3.21
C LYS A 576 -13.27 26.90 -1.77
N ARG A 577 -12.37 27.76 -1.31
CA ARG A 577 -12.48 28.44 -0.01
C ARG A 577 -13.80 29.21 0.10
N GLY A 578 -14.19 29.95 -0.94
CA GLY A 578 -15.48 30.64 -1.00
C GLY A 578 -16.68 29.69 -0.92
N GLY A 579 -16.60 28.52 -1.56
CA GLY A 579 -17.60 27.46 -1.44
C GLY A 579 -17.70 26.90 -0.02
N LEU A 580 -16.56 26.58 0.60
CA LEU A 580 -16.51 26.06 1.97
C LEU A 580 -17.07 27.07 2.99
N LEU A 581 -16.79 28.36 2.83
CA LEU A 581 -17.36 29.43 3.67
C LEU A 581 -18.89 29.48 3.60
N LYS A 582 -19.50 29.24 2.43
CA LYS A 582 -20.96 29.17 2.31
C LYS A 582 -21.53 27.99 3.10
N ILE A 583 -20.90 26.82 2.99
CA ILE A 583 -21.30 25.63 3.76
C ILE A 583 -21.16 25.92 5.26
N ALA A 584 -20.07 26.56 5.69
CA ALA A 584 -19.88 26.97 7.07
C ALA A 584 -21.03 27.87 7.56
N LEU A 585 -21.42 28.88 6.77
CA LEU A 585 -22.54 29.77 7.10
C LEU A 585 -23.88 29.02 7.22
N GLU A 586 -24.13 28.03 6.36
CA GLU A 586 -25.33 27.19 6.43
C GLU A 586 -25.36 26.34 7.71
N LEU A 587 -24.25 25.67 8.03
CA LEU A 587 -24.10 24.86 9.24
C LEU A 587 -24.27 25.73 10.50
N HIS A 588 -23.58 26.87 10.57
CA HIS A 588 -23.70 27.80 11.70
C HIS A 588 -25.09 28.41 11.82
N GLY A 589 -25.75 28.73 10.70
CA GLY A 589 -27.15 29.19 10.67
C GLY A 589 -28.12 28.15 11.25
N MET A 590 -27.83 26.86 11.09
CA MET A 590 -28.58 25.76 11.72
C MET A 590 -28.28 25.56 13.22
N LEU A 591 -27.18 26.12 13.72
CA LEU A 591 -26.74 26.04 15.13
C LEU A 591 -27.12 27.29 15.95
N SER A 592 -27.09 28.47 15.35
CA SER A 592 -27.53 29.71 15.97
C SER A 592 -27.76 30.83 14.94
N PRO A 593 -28.96 31.43 14.86
CA PRO A 593 -29.22 32.58 13.97
C PRO A 593 -28.55 33.90 14.40
N LYS A 594 -27.87 33.95 15.57
CA LYS A 594 -27.38 35.19 16.21
C LYS A 594 -25.87 35.23 16.46
N ALA A 595 -25.11 34.18 16.10
CA ALA A 595 -23.66 34.13 16.31
C ALA A 595 -22.93 34.36 14.97
N PRO A 596 -22.11 35.41 14.81
CA PRO A 596 -21.56 35.79 13.51
C PRO A 596 -20.22 35.10 13.15
N THR A 597 -19.55 34.39 14.07
CA THR A 597 -18.27 33.70 13.79
C THR A 597 -18.12 32.36 14.54
N ALA A 598 -17.36 31.42 13.95
CA ALA A 598 -17.04 30.10 14.52
C ALA A 598 -16.42 30.18 15.92
N PHE A 599 -15.50 31.13 16.14
CA PHE A 599 -14.80 31.35 17.40
C PHE A 599 -15.75 31.78 18.53
N GLU A 600 -16.59 32.79 18.31
CA GLU A 600 -17.53 33.26 19.35
C GLU A 600 -18.53 32.16 19.75
N TRP A 601 -18.92 31.32 18.80
CA TRP A 601 -19.86 30.23 19.02
C TRP A 601 -19.22 29.05 19.78
N LEU A 602 -18.04 28.59 19.36
CA LEU A 602 -17.27 27.52 20.02
C LEU A 602 -16.62 27.94 21.33
N PHE A 603 -16.68 29.22 21.71
CA PHE A 603 -16.15 29.73 22.97
C PHE A 603 -17.17 30.55 23.80
N ASP A 604 -18.45 30.59 23.41
CA ASP A 604 -19.54 31.14 24.23
C ASP A 604 -19.60 30.45 25.61
N ARG A 605 -19.42 31.26 26.67
CA ARG A 605 -19.44 30.82 28.07
C ARG A 605 -20.82 30.33 28.52
N LYS A 606 -21.92 30.79 27.91
CA LYS A 606 -23.28 30.36 28.28
C LYS A 606 -23.58 28.90 27.91
N ARG A 607 -22.74 28.30 27.06
CA ARG A 607 -22.87 26.91 26.58
C ARG A 607 -21.87 25.94 27.23
N SER A 608 -21.22 26.33 28.32
CA SER A 608 -20.19 25.53 29.00
C SER A 608 -20.71 24.14 29.40
N GLY A 609 -19.98 23.09 29.02
CA GLY A 609 -20.20 21.71 29.52
C GLY A 609 -20.90 20.72 28.58
N LYS A 610 -21.43 21.16 27.44
CA LYS A 610 -22.08 20.26 26.47
C LYS A 610 -21.11 19.75 25.38
N PRO A 611 -21.03 18.44 25.08
CA PRO A 611 -20.37 17.91 23.89
C PRO A 611 -21.02 18.46 22.63
N LEU A 612 -20.23 18.47 21.56
CA LEU A 612 -20.70 18.84 20.25
C LEU A 612 -21.63 17.73 19.73
N THR A 613 -22.86 18.07 19.41
CA THR A 613 -23.79 17.27 18.60
C THR A 613 -23.15 16.99 17.23
N ALA A 614 -23.64 15.98 16.50
CA ALA A 614 -23.06 15.61 15.21
C ALA A 614 -22.91 16.81 14.23
N ILE A 615 -23.88 17.74 14.21
CA ILE A 615 -23.82 18.96 13.37
C ILE A 615 -22.73 19.93 13.83
N GLU A 616 -22.47 19.98 15.13
CA GLU A 616 -21.42 20.80 15.71
C GLU A 616 -20.03 20.19 15.44
N ASP A 617 -19.92 18.85 15.41
CA ASP A 617 -18.72 18.14 14.97
C ASP A 617 -18.40 18.43 13.49
N LEU A 618 -19.40 18.38 12.60
CA LEU A 618 -19.23 18.70 11.18
C LEU A 618 -18.83 20.16 10.96
N ALA A 619 -19.49 21.10 11.65
CA ALA A 619 -19.17 22.54 11.54
C ALA A 619 -17.73 22.83 11.96
N ALA A 620 -17.27 22.22 13.05
CA ALA A 620 -15.94 22.44 13.54
C ALA A 620 -14.84 21.78 12.68
N GLN A 621 -15.15 20.68 11.98
CA GLN A 621 -14.24 20.13 10.95
C GLN A 621 -14.09 21.10 9.76
N VAL A 622 -15.19 21.74 9.33
CA VAL A 622 -15.16 22.81 8.31
C VAL A 622 -14.34 24.01 8.79
N ASP A 623 -14.56 24.45 10.03
CA ASP A 623 -13.82 25.55 10.63
C ASP A 623 -12.32 25.25 10.78
N TYR A 624 -11.97 24.01 11.10
CA TYR A 624 -10.58 23.55 11.16
C TYR A 624 -9.87 23.73 9.81
N VAL A 625 -10.49 23.30 8.71
CA VAL A 625 -9.92 23.45 7.36
C VAL A 625 -9.73 24.93 7.03
N LEU A 626 -10.72 25.78 7.32
CA LEU A 626 -10.65 27.23 7.07
C LEU A 626 -9.54 27.90 7.88
N ALA A 627 -9.38 27.54 9.15
CA ALA A 627 -8.36 28.09 10.05
C ALA A 627 -6.94 27.60 9.68
N TYR A 628 -6.79 26.34 9.27
CA TYR A 628 -5.51 25.82 8.79
C TYR A 628 -5.11 26.49 7.48
N ASP A 629 -6.05 26.72 6.55
CA ASP A 629 -5.79 27.42 5.30
C ASP A 629 -5.36 28.88 5.51
N ASP A 630 -5.95 29.57 6.50
CA ASP A 630 -5.47 30.90 6.93
C ASP A 630 -4.03 30.86 7.47
N ALA A 631 -3.69 29.82 8.25
CA ALA A 631 -2.33 29.62 8.73
C ALA A 631 -1.36 29.29 7.57
N ALA A 632 -1.80 28.49 6.59
CA ALA A 632 -1.00 28.17 5.42
C ALA A 632 -0.63 29.44 4.65
N LEU A 633 -1.57 30.35 4.40
CA LEU A 633 -1.30 31.65 3.77
C LEU A 633 -0.27 32.50 4.54
N GLN A 634 -0.23 32.38 5.87
CA GLN A 634 0.71 33.08 6.74
C GLN A 634 2.11 32.46 6.73
N PHE A 635 2.22 31.15 6.51
CA PHE A 635 3.45 30.37 6.64
C PHE A 635 4.03 29.83 5.33
N LEU A 636 3.40 30.10 4.17
CA LEU A 636 3.97 29.78 2.86
C LEU A 636 5.42 30.31 2.72
N PRO A 637 6.28 29.62 1.94
CA PRO A 637 7.58 30.15 1.55
C PRO A 637 7.45 31.55 0.94
N GLU A 638 8.36 32.47 1.30
CA GLU A 638 8.33 33.89 0.92
C GLU A 638 7.06 34.64 1.40
N GLY A 639 6.29 34.00 2.28
CA GLY A 639 5.07 34.51 2.86
C GLY A 639 5.29 35.53 3.98
N PRO A 640 4.21 35.94 4.67
CA PRO A 640 4.28 36.91 5.76
C PRO A 640 5.29 36.56 6.86
N LEU A 641 5.40 35.29 7.27
CA LEU A 641 6.39 34.87 8.27
C LEU A 641 7.83 35.07 7.78
N ASP A 642 8.16 34.63 6.56
CA ASP A 642 9.53 34.71 6.02
C ASP A 642 9.96 36.18 5.85
N ARG A 643 9.08 37.03 5.32
CA ARG A 643 9.33 38.48 5.24
C ARG A 643 9.55 39.12 6.61
N LEU A 644 8.91 38.60 7.65
CA LEU A 644 9.10 39.07 9.02
C LEU A 644 10.43 38.58 9.60
N LEU A 645 10.84 37.35 9.30
CA LEU A 645 12.14 36.78 9.68
C LEU A 645 13.29 37.59 9.06
N GLU A 646 13.15 38.05 7.80
CA GLU A 646 14.10 38.94 7.13
C GLU A 646 14.24 40.31 7.80
N SER A 647 13.22 40.77 8.53
CA SER A 647 13.26 42.06 9.25
C SER A 647 14.01 42.00 10.59
N GLU A 648 14.50 40.82 10.99
CA GLU A 648 15.26 40.53 12.23
C GLU A 648 14.57 40.91 13.56
N ASN A 649 13.26 41.23 13.57
CA ASN A 649 12.54 41.53 14.81
C ASN A 649 11.92 40.29 15.46
N ALA A 650 12.70 39.59 16.29
CA ALA A 650 12.28 38.36 16.98
C ALA A 650 11.00 38.51 17.85
N GLY A 651 10.74 39.69 18.42
CA GLY A 651 9.54 39.97 19.20
C GLY A 651 8.27 39.99 18.35
N ASP A 652 8.37 40.53 17.13
CA ASP A 652 7.26 40.56 16.18
C ASP A 652 7.00 39.16 15.60
N VAL A 653 8.03 38.35 15.35
CA VAL A 653 7.91 36.94 14.90
C VAL A 653 7.13 36.11 15.92
N THR A 654 7.54 36.17 17.19
CA THR A 654 6.87 35.49 18.31
C THR A 654 5.40 35.89 18.41
N LYS A 655 5.12 37.20 18.30
CA LYS A 655 3.75 37.73 18.31
C LYS A 655 2.95 37.24 17.10
N PHE A 656 3.54 37.25 15.91
CA PHE A 656 2.90 36.82 14.67
C PHE A 656 2.49 35.34 14.72
N ILE A 657 3.39 34.46 15.14
CA ILE A 657 3.09 33.03 15.29
C ILE A 657 1.98 32.81 16.32
N ARG A 658 2.05 33.47 17.48
CA ARG A 658 1.03 33.41 18.52
C ARG A 658 -0.33 33.93 18.03
N ASP A 659 -0.33 34.97 17.20
CA ASP A 659 -1.54 35.60 16.68
C ASP A 659 -2.11 34.94 15.42
N SER A 660 -1.37 33.99 14.82
CA SER A 660 -1.83 33.15 13.71
C SER A 660 -3.06 32.32 14.05
N ARG A 661 -3.78 31.86 13.03
CA ARG A 661 -4.91 30.92 13.20
C ARG A 661 -4.48 29.46 13.35
N PHE A 662 -3.17 29.17 13.38
CA PHE A 662 -2.69 27.79 13.47
C PHE A 662 -3.01 27.14 14.82
N SER A 663 -2.85 27.89 15.91
CA SER A 663 -3.27 27.44 17.25
C SER A 663 -4.77 27.14 17.30
N GLU A 664 -5.58 27.94 16.61
CA GLU A 664 -7.03 27.72 16.50
C GLU A 664 -7.32 26.42 15.75
N ALA A 665 -6.69 26.19 14.59
CA ALA A 665 -6.85 24.97 13.82
C ALA A 665 -6.54 23.71 14.66
N LEU A 666 -5.40 23.69 15.35
CA LEU A 666 -5.02 22.56 16.20
C LEU A 666 -6.03 22.30 17.33
N HIS A 667 -6.57 23.35 17.95
CA HIS A 667 -7.57 23.22 18.99
C HIS A 667 -8.92 22.74 18.46
N LEU A 668 -9.35 23.22 17.29
CA LEU A 668 -10.54 22.72 16.62
C LEU A 668 -10.38 21.22 16.38
N TYR A 669 -9.31 20.79 15.73
CA TYR A 669 -9.04 19.38 15.47
C TYR A 669 -9.03 18.52 16.75
N ALA A 670 -8.25 18.92 17.77
CA ALA A 670 -8.04 18.13 18.98
C ALA A 670 -9.32 17.83 19.77
N ARG A 671 -10.35 18.69 19.68
CA ARG A 671 -11.63 18.48 20.38
C ARG A 671 -12.51 17.40 19.76
N HIS A 672 -12.26 17.04 18.51
CA HIS A 672 -13.04 16.01 17.80
C HIS A 672 -12.41 14.64 17.88
N ILE A 673 -11.27 14.48 18.55
CA ILE A 673 -10.61 13.18 18.68
C ILE A 673 -11.56 12.19 19.36
N ARG A 674 -11.80 11.06 18.69
CA ARG A 674 -12.59 9.92 19.17
C ARG A 674 -11.82 8.60 19.11
N ASN A 675 -10.68 8.56 18.41
CA ASN A 675 -9.83 7.37 18.36
C ASN A 675 -8.34 7.73 18.32
N LYS A 676 -7.50 6.71 18.47
CA LYS A 676 -6.04 6.88 18.51
C LYS A 676 -5.43 7.26 17.15
N GLY A 677 -6.08 6.89 16.05
CA GLY A 677 -5.68 7.36 14.71
C GLY A 677 -5.72 8.89 14.60
N GLU A 678 -6.75 9.53 15.15
CA GLU A 678 -6.85 11.00 15.18
C GLU A 678 -5.85 11.66 16.14
N LEU A 679 -5.49 11.02 17.27
CA LEU A 679 -4.32 11.45 18.04
C LEU A 679 -3.04 11.41 17.20
N GLY A 680 -2.92 10.36 16.39
CA GLY A 680 -1.83 10.24 15.43
C GLY A 680 -1.82 11.34 14.39
N VAL A 681 -2.98 11.74 13.86
CA VAL A 681 -3.07 12.89 12.94
C VAL A 681 -2.59 14.16 13.64
N LEU A 682 -3.02 14.41 14.87
CA LEU A 682 -2.57 15.56 15.65
C LEU A 682 -1.05 15.53 15.92
N ALA A 683 -0.50 14.35 16.18
CA ALA A 683 0.94 14.17 16.31
C ALA A 683 1.67 14.44 14.98
N THR A 684 1.13 14.00 13.85
CA THR A 684 1.70 14.24 12.52
C THR A 684 1.69 15.73 12.16
N ILE A 685 0.59 16.46 12.41
CA ILE A 685 0.54 17.92 12.19
C ILE A 685 1.64 18.61 13.01
N ASN A 686 1.87 18.18 14.25
CA ASN A 686 2.95 18.75 15.07
C ASN A 686 4.35 18.38 14.54
N ALA A 687 4.57 17.11 14.23
CA ALA A 687 5.87 16.59 13.77
C ALA A 687 6.24 17.05 12.34
N LYS A 688 5.31 17.67 11.61
CA LYS A 688 5.55 18.20 10.26
C LYS A 688 5.30 19.70 10.17
N ALA A 689 4.03 20.12 10.26
CA ALA A 689 3.65 21.52 10.04
C ALA A 689 4.19 22.45 11.12
N TRP A 690 4.05 22.07 12.40
CA TRP A 690 4.68 22.85 13.47
C TRP A 690 6.20 22.74 13.46
N ALA A 691 6.75 21.55 13.18
CA ALA A 691 8.19 21.35 13.09
C ALA A 691 8.85 22.31 12.09
N ASP A 692 8.24 22.52 10.92
CA ASP A 692 8.69 23.50 9.92
C ASP A 692 8.69 24.94 10.47
N VAL A 693 7.58 25.40 11.04
CA VAL A 693 7.48 26.77 11.61
C VAL A 693 8.50 26.97 12.74
N ARG A 694 8.63 25.98 13.62
CA ARG A 694 9.58 25.97 14.74
C ARG A 694 11.02 26.09 14.22
N GLN A 695 11.37 25.32 13.20
CA GLN A 695 12.70 25.30 12.61
C GLN A 695 13.03 26.61 11.89
N ARG A 696 12.12 27.15 11.07
CA ARG A 696 12.32 28.41 10.35
C ARG A 696 12.45 29.61 11.28
N ALA A 697 11.61 29.68 12.30
CA ALA A 697 11.58 30.81 13.22
C ALA A 697 12.57 30.71 14.40
N GLY A 698 13.14 29.53 14.67
CA GLY A 698 14.04 29.30 15.80
C GLY A 698 13.39 29.53 17.16
N VAL A 699 12.10 29.20 17.29
CA VAL A 699 11.28 29.42 18.49
C VAL A 699 10.88 28.11 19.16
N GLU A 700 10.50 28.17 20.44
CA GLU A 700 9.91 27.04 21.16
C GLU A 700 8.42 27.24 21.38
N SER A 701 7.67 26.14 21.56
CA SER A 701 6.21 26.20 21.75
C SER A 701 5.79 26.96 23.02
N ALA A 702 6.61 26.87 24.08
CA ALA A 702 6.32 27.44 25.38
C ALA A 702 6.14 28.98 25.31
N GLY A 703 4.99 29.47 25.77
CA GLY A 703 4.69 30.92 25.81
C GLY A 703 4.16 31.52 24.50
N LEU A 704 4.12 30.75 23.40
CA LEU A 704 3.53 31.15 22.12
C LEU A 704 2.02 30.87 22.03
N GLU A 705 1.44 30.28 23.06
CA GLU A 705 0.09 29.76 23.03
C GLU A 705 -0.94 30.80 23.46
N LYS A 706 -2.04 30.95 22.70
CA LYS A 706 -3.28 31.57 23.22
C LYS A 706 -4.09 30.59 24.09
N GLY A 707 -3.62 29.35 24.24
CA GLY A 707 -4.42 28.14 24.52
C GLY A 707 -4.72 27.69 25.96
N PRO A 708 -3.88 27.92 27.01
CA PRO A 708 -4.16 27.29 28.30
C PRO A 708 -5.48 27.76 28.95
N GLU A 709 -5.79 29.06 28.89
CA GLU A 709 -7.08 29.57 29.37
C GLU A 709 -8.27 29.06 28.53
N MET A 710 -8.07 28.80 27.24
CA MET A 710 -9.13 28.36 26.32
C MET A 710 -9.58 26.94 26.64
N LEU A 711 -8.64 26.04 26.94
CA LEU A 711 -8.93 24.67 27.35
C LEU A 711 -9.68 24.63 28.69
N GLU A 712 -9.29 25.46 29.65
CA GLU A 712 -9.97 25.56 30.95
C GLU A 712 -11.39 26.14 30.85
N LYS A 713 -11.68 26.98 29.84
CA LYS A 713 -13.02 27.55 29.61
C LYS A 713 -14.04 26.52 29.10
N ARG A 714 -13.60 25.42 28.47
CA ARG A 714 -14.47 24.36 27.93
C ARG A 714 -13.88 22.96 28.17
N PRO A 715 -13.96 22.47 29.43
CA PRO A 715 -13.46 21.14 29.77
C PRO A 715 -14.30 20.04 29.09
N ALA A 716 -13.65 18.95 28.73
CA ALA A 716 -14.29 17.83 28.02
C ALA A 716 -13.66 16.50 28.41
N LEU A 717 -14.44 15.42 28.26
CA LEU A 717 -13.99 14.05 28.47
C LEU A 717 -13.97 13.36 27.11
N LEU A 718 -12.77 13.02 26.61
CA LEU A 718 -12.61 12.24 25.39
C LEU A 718 -12.42 10.77 25.78
N VAL A 719 -13.28 9.91 25.28
CA VAL A 719 -13.25 8.46 25.55
C VAL A 719 -12.83 7.77 24.26
N LEU A 720 -11.65 7.17 24.29
CA LEU A 720 -11.04 6.40 23.20
C LEU A 720 -11.04 4.91 23.58
N PRO A 721 -10.84 3.99 22.62
CA PRO A 721 -10.84 2.55 22.89
C PRO A 721 -9.85 2.10 23.98
N ASP A 722 -8.68 2.73 24.08
CA ASP A 722 -7.63 2.34 25.02
C ASP A 722 -7.41 3.33 26.18
N ARG A 723 -8.05 4.52 26.15
CA ARG A 723 -7.81 5.59 27.12
C ARG A 723 -8.95 6.60 27.26
N VAL A 724 -8.92 7.33 28.37
CA VAL A 724 -9.75 8.52 28.63
C VAL A 724 -8.85 9.75 28.78
N ILE A 725 -9.19 10.85 28.11
CA ILE A 725 -8.46 12.13 28.18
C ILE A 725 -9.35 13.19 28.82
N VAL A 726 -8.85 13.83 29.87
CA VAL A 726 -9.55 14.91 30.60
C VAL A 726 -9.02 16.26 30.14
N VAL A 727 -9.71 16.88 29.18
CA VAL A 727 -9.33 18.18 28.64
C VAL A 727 -9.79 19.30 29.59
N GLY A 728 -8.92 20.29 29.82
CA GLY A 728 -9.26 21.49 30.60
C GLY A 728 -9.22 21.34 32.12
N ALA A 729 -8.70 20.22 32.64
CA ALA A 729 -8.39 20.05 34.06
C ALA A 729 -6.90 20.33 34.34
N ARG A 730 -6.57 20.79 35.54
CA ARG A 730 -5.18 20.86 36.03
C ARG A 730 -4.61 19.44 36.17
N ASP A 731 -3.39 19.24 35.70
CA ASP A 731 -2.74 17.93 35.54
C ASP A 731 -2.85 17.03 36.79
N SER A 732 -2.68 17.57 38.00
CA SER A 732 -2.62 16.78 39.24
C SER A 732 -3.97 16.41 39.86
N ASP A 733 -5.08 17.05 39.47
CA ASP A 733 -6.28 17.09 40.33
C ASP A 733 -7.44 16.20 39.83
N ALA A 734 -7.35 15.67 38.60
CA ALA A 734 -8.40 14.83 38.03
C ALA A 734 -8.36 13.38 38.55
N ARG A 735 -9.52 12.86 38.95
CA ARG A 735 -9.78 11.44 39.20
C ARG A 735 -10.82 10.94 38.21
N VAL A 736 -10.54 9.84 37.53
CA VAL A 736 -11.45 9.24 36.54
C VAL A 736 -11.91 7.87 37.04
N THR A 737 -13.19 7.58 36.86
CA THR A 737 -13.81 6.33 37.32
C THR A 737 -14.71 5.78 36.23
N LEU A 738 -14.50 4.52 35.86
CA LEU A 738 -15.41 3.71 35.07
C LEU A 738 -16.53 3.22 35.98
N GLN A 739 -17.77 3.57 35.64
CA GLN A 739 -18.98 3.04 36.24
C GLN A 739 -19.50 1.94 35.32
N ILE A 740 -19.57 0.69 35.78
CA ILE A 740 -19.94 -0.46 34.93
C ILE A 740 -20.94 -1.39 35.61
N ARG A 741 -21.83 -2.01 34.83
CA ARG A 741 -22.76 -3.05 35.32
C ARG A 741 -23.21 -3.98 34.19
N PRO A 742 -23.72 -5.18 34.49
CA PRO A 742 -24.43 -5.99 33.50
C PRO A 742 -25.70 -5.29 33.00
N LEU A 743 -26.05 -5.50 31.73
CA LEU A 743 -27.20 -4.87 31.08
C LEU A 743 -28.50 -5.00 31.91
N GLY A 744 -29.16 -3.88 32.18
CA GLY A 744 -30.45 -3.79 32.89
C GLY A 744 -30.36 -3.96 34.42
N LYS A 745 -29.16 -4.11 35.00
CA LYS A 745 -29.00 -4.19 36.47
C LYS A 745 -29.09 -2.80 37.09
N ARG A 746 -29.43 -2.70 38.39
CA ARG A 746 -29.67 -1.40 39.04
C ARG A 746 -28.41 -0.67 39.49
N ARG A 747 -27.37 -1.38 39.93
CA ARG A 747 -26.20 -0.80 40.61
C ARG A 747 -24.97 -0.84 39.71
N PHE A 748 -24.23 0.27 39.67
CA PHE A 748 -22.91 0.35 39.04
C PHE A 748 -21.82 -0.03 40.03
N ASP A 749 -20.83 -0.78 39.55
CA ASP A 749 -19.53 -0.93 40.16
C ASP A 749 -18.62 0.19 39.67
N ALA A 750 -17.90 0.81 40.60
CA ALA A 750 -17.04 1.96 40.35
C ALA A 750 -15.58 1.52 40.35
N ILE A 751 -14.91 1.65 39.22
CA ILE A 751 -13.54 1.20 38.99
C ILE A 751 -12.67 2.43 38.68
N PRO A 752 -11.71 2.78 39.55
CA PRO A 752 -10.81 3.90 39.28
C PRO A 752 -9.92 3.56 38.08
N LEU A 753 -9.74 4.51 37.16
CA LEU A 753 -8.84 4.35 36.03
C LEU A 753 -7.43 4.83 36.38
N ASP A 754 -6.43 4.07 35.94
CA ASP A 754 -5.02 4.39 36.20
C ASP A 754 -4.56 5.56 35.33
N ARG A 755 -3.86 6.51 35.94
CA ARG A 755 -3.30 7.65 35.23
C ARG A 755 -2.07 7.23 34.43
N MET A 756 -2.05 7.52 33.13
CA MET A 756 -0.93 7.21 32.23
C MET A 756 -0.11 8.44 31.85
N GLY A 757 -0.70 9.64 31.93
CA GLY A 757 -0.05 10.90 31.56
C GLY A 757 -0.63 12.11 32.31
N ARG A 758 -0.36 13.32 31.79
CA ARG A 758 -0.83 14.58 32.39
C ARG A 758 -2.36 14.64 32.52
N THR A 759 -3.06 14.26 31.45
CA THR A 759 -4.53 14.26 31.43
C THR A 759 -5.14 12.93 30.95
N SER A 760 -4.31 11.93 30.63
CA SER A 760 -4.75 10.64 30.09
C SER A 760 -4.78 9.54 31.14
N PHE A 761 -5.79 8.68 31.07
CA PHE A 761 -6.03 7.54 31.95
C PHE A 761 -6.28 6.28 31.13
N ALA A 762 -5.74 5.14 31.55
CA ALA A 762 -5.92 3.86 30.88
C ALA A 762 -7.39 3.45 30.89
N PHE A 763 -7.91 2.98 29.75
CA PHE A 763 -9.25 2.42 29.66
C PHE A 763 -9.18 0.99 29.18
N ALA A 764 -9.75 0.09 29.97
CA ALA A 764 -9.98 -1.30 29.63
C ALA A 764 -11.17 -1.81 30.42
N PHE A 765 -11.91 -2.75 29.85
CA PHE A 765 -12.91 -3.49 30.61
C PHE A 765 -12.22 -4.43 31.61
N PRO A 766 -12.81 -4.70 32.79
CA PRO A 766 -12.21 -5.58 33.79
C PRO A 766 -11.97 -6.98 33.27
N GLU A 767 -10.90 -7.61 33.73
CA GLU A 767 -10.61 -9.01 33.40
C GLU A 767 -11.77 -9.91 33.87
N GLY A 768 -12.27 -10.78 32.98
CA GLY A 768 -13.44 -11.62 33.22
C GLY A 768 -14.80 -10.96 32.96
N ALA A 769 -14.84 -9.69 32.52
CA ALA A 769 -16.07 -9.09 32.00
C ALA A 769 -16.46 -9.77 30.68
N HIS A 770 -17.69 -10.28 30.60
CA HIS A 770 -18.20 -10.98 29.42
C HIS A 770 -19.65 -10.61 29.16
N GLY A 771 -20.01 -10.53 27.87
CA GLY A 771 -21.37 -10.27 27.44
C GLY A 771 -21.76 -8.79 27.48
N PRO A 772 -23.07 -8.48 27.39
CA PRO A 772 -23.56 -7.13 27.27
C PRO A 772 -23.56 -6.37 28.61
N LEU A 773 -22.95 -5.19 28.59
CA LEU A 773 -22.73 -4.33 29.75
C LEU A 773 -23.22 -2.91 29.47
N GLU A 774 -23.60 -2.21 30.53
CA GLU A 774 -23.78 -0.77 30.57
C GLU A 774 -22.61 -0.13 31.28
N TYR A 775 -22.12 0.99 30.76
CA TYR A 775 -21.06 1.74 31.40
C TYR A 775 -21.16 3.25 31.19
N GLY A 776 -20.44 3.98 32.03
CA GLY A 776 -20.18 5.41 31.89
C GLY A 776 -18.86 5.75 32.56
N ILE A 777 -18.32 6.91 32.25
CA ILE A 777 -17.06 7.39 32.81
C ILE A 777 -17.33 8.72 33.49
N GLU A 778 -16.88 8.87 34.73
CA GLU A 778 -16.94 10.13 35.47
C GLU A 778 -15.53 10.65 35.72
N ALA A 779 -15.30 11.93 35.47
CA ALA A 779 -14.09 12.63 35.87
C ALA A 779 -14.41 13.74 36.88
N LYS A 780 -13.67 13.77 38.00
CA LYS A 780 -13.82 14.78 39.06
C LYS A 780 -12.48 15.49 39.29
N ALA A 781 -12.49 16.81 39.26
CA ALA A 781 -11.40 17.70 39.65
C ALA A 781 -11.97 18.88 40.47
N LYS A 782 -11.12 19.70 41.13
CA LYS A 782 -11.61 20.81 41.99
C LYS A 782 -12.53 21.76 41.21
N GLY A 783 -13.83 21.74 41.55
CA GLY A 783 -14.85 22.57 40.90
C GLY A 783 -15.34 22.07 39.53
N LEU A 784 -14.87 20.90 39.07
CA LEU A 784 -15.20 20.32 37.77
C LEU A 784 -15.69 18.87 37.92
N ARG A 785 -16.87 18.57 37.39
CA ARG A 785 -17.38 17.21 37.22
C ARG A 785 -17.78 17.02 35.75
N LEU A 786 -17.22 16.01 35.11
CA LEU A 786 -17.54 15.62 33.74
C LEU A 786 -18.03 14.16 33.74
N SER A 787 -18.88 13.83 32.78
CA SER A 787 -19.39 12.49 32.56
C SER A 787 -19.41 12.16 31.07
N TRP A 788 -19.24 10.88 30.76
CA TRP A 788 -19.49 10.32 29.43
C TRP A 788 -20.31 9.01 29.56
N PRO A 789 -21.46 8.87 28.89
CA PRO A 789 -22.18 9.92 28.17
C PRO A 789 -22.47 11.15 29.05
N GLU A 790 -22.72 12.32 28.45
CA GLU A 790 -22.78 13.60 29.16
C GLU A 790 -23.76 13.59 30.34
N ASP A 791 -24.94 13.01 30.14
CA ASP A 791 -26.00 12.98 31.15
C ASP A 791 -26.05 11.68 31.96
N PHE A 792 -24.95 10.92 31.98
CA PHE A 792 -24.78 9.77 32.86
C PHE A 792 -25.12 10.13 34.32
N PRO A 793 -25.90 9.30 35.05
CA PRO A 793 -26.34 7.94 34.70
C PRO A 793 -27.69 7.86 33.97
N LYS A 794 -28.26 8.97 33.48
CA LYS A 794 -29.55 8.94 32.77
C LYS A 794 -29.47 8.11 31.49
N HIS A 795 -28.40 8.31 30.73
CA HIS A 795 -28.03 7.42 29.63
C HIS A 795 -26.66 6.82 29.89
N THR A 796 -26.50 5.58 29.43
CA THR A 796 -25.29 4.78 29.57
C THR A 796 -24.78 4.43 28.18
N ALA A 797 -23.46 4.33 28.04
CA ALA A 797 -22.90 3.61 26.91
C ALA A 797 -23.14 2.11 27.10
N THR A 798 -23.20 1.38 25.99
CA THR A 798 -23.32 -0.08 26.03
C THR A 798 -22.18 -0.73 25.25
N ALA A 799 -21.69 -1.85 25.73
CA ALA A 799 -20.68 -2.66 25.06
C ALA A 799 -21.04 -4.13 25.17
N ASN A 800 -20.61 -4.94 24.20
CA ASN A 800 -20.60 -6.39 24.34
C ASN A 800 -19.15 -6.85 24.44
N VAL A 801 -18.73 -7.30 25.62
CA VAL A 801 -17.33 -7.69 25.85
C VAL A 801 -17.14 -9.14 25.44
N ILE A 802 -16.40 -9.33 24.35
CA ILE A 802 -16.13 -10.65 23.76
C ILE A 802 -14.69 -11.03 24.09
N PRO A 803 -14.45 -12.22 24.67
CA PRO A 803 -13.10 -12.67 24.96
C PRO A 803 -12.34 -13.00 23.67
N THR A 804 -11.04 -12.69 23.62
CA THR A 804 -10.15 -13.21 22.58
C THR A 804 -9.91 -14.70 22.83
N LEU A 805 -10.15 -15.54 21.83
CA LEU A 805 -9.87 -16.97 21.92
C LEU A 805 -8.46 -17.27 21.38
N PRO A 806 -7.64 -18.07 22.07
CA PRO A 806 -6.39 -18.55 21.51
C PRO A 806 -6.67 -19.42 20.28
N CYS A 807 -5.92 -19.21 19.21
CA CYS A 807 -5.97 -20.04 18.01
C CYS A 807 -4.67 -20.86 17.95
N ALA A 808 -4.81 -22.18 17.84
CA ALA A 808 -3.70 -23.09 17.60
C ALA A 808 -3.66 -23.47 16.10
N PRO A 809 -2.47 -23.67 15.51
CA PRO A 809 -2.39 -24.19 14.15
C PRO A 809 -3.04 -25.57 14.08
N PRO A 810 -3.78 -25.89 13.00
CA PRO A 810 -4.30 -27.23 12.81
C PRO A 810 -3.14 -28.23 12.77
N VAL A 811 -3.31 -29.37 13.43
CA VAL A 811 -2.38 -30.50 13.31
C VAL A 811 -2.73 -31.23 12.03
N ILE A 812 -1.79 -31.26 11.08
CA ILE A 812 -1.96 -31.95 9.81
C ILE A 812 -1.01 -33.13 9.78
N GLU A 813 -1.57 -34.33 9.57
CA GLU A 813 -0.74 -35.49 9.28
C GLU A 813 -0.17 -35.34 7.86
N PRO A 814 1.17 -35.41 7.69
CA PRO A 814 1.76 -35.25 6.38
C PRO A 814 1.33 -36.41 5.47
N ALA A 815 0.81 -36.05 4.30
CA ALA A 815 0.46 -37.02 3.27
C ALA A 815 1.70 -37.83 2.82
N THR A 816 1.50 -39.12 2.56
CA THR A 816 2.53 -39.99 1.99
C THR A 816 2.89 -39.57 0.57
N VAL A 817 4.19 -39.40 0.31
CA VAL A 817 4.73 -39.00 -1.00
C VAL A 817 4.81 -40.18 -1.95
N GLN A 818 4.31 -40.02 -3.17
CA GLN A 818 4.39 -41.02 -4.23
C GLN A 818 5.47 -40.67 -5.26
N PRO A 819 6.11 -41.66 -5.91
CA PRO A 819 7.08 -41.38 -6.97
C PRO A 819 6.37 -40.81 -8.21
N VAL A 820 6.91 -39.73 -8.75
CA VAL A 820 6.46 -39.11 -10.01
C VAL A 820 7.35 -39.57 -11.16
N PHE A 821 6.76 -40.07 -12.25
CA PHE A 821 7.54 -40.68 -13.34
C PHE A 821 7.93 -39.63 -14.41
N PRO A 822 9.24 -39.33 -14.58
CA PRO A 822 9.69 -38.34 -15.54
C PRO A 822 9.62 -38.83 -16.99
N ARG A 823 9.29 -37.91 -17.90
CA ARG A 823 9.36 -38.05 -19.36
C ARG A 823 10.44 -37.09 -19.87
N ALA A 824 11.53 -37.62 -20.42
CA ALA A 824 12.70 -36.83 -20.85
C ALA A 824 12.85 -36.82 -22.37
N THR A 825 13.00 -35.62 -22.95
CA THR A 825 13.08 -35.40 -24.41
C THR A 825 14.26 -34.49 -24.74
N ALA A 826 15.17 -34.95 -25.60
CA ALA A 826 16.29 -34.12 -26.09
C ALA A 826 15.82 -33.10 -27.13
N LEU A 827 16.30 -31.86 -27.02
CA LEU A 827 15.97 -30.73 -27.89
C LEU A 827 17.26 -30.15 -28.49
N PRO A 828 17.79 -30.72 -29.59
CA PRO A 828 19.11 -30.37 -30.11
C PRO A 828 19.26 -28.89 -30.48
N GLU A 829 18.21 -28.31 -31.07
CA GLU A 829 18.19 -26.91 -31.51
C GLU A 829 18.29 -25.91 -30.35
N ARG A 830 17.81 -26.28 -29.15
CA ARG A 830 17.89 -25.48 -27.92
C ARG A 830 19.13 -25.78 -27.07
N HIS A 831 19.90 -26.79 -27.49
CA HIS A 831 21.02 -27.34 -26.71
C HIS A 831 20.56 -27.75 -25.29
N SER A 832 19.41 -28.44 -25.19
CA SER A 832 18.77 -28.77 -23.91
C SER A 832 18.10 -30.14 -23.89
N VAL A 833 17.75 -30.61 -22.69
CA VAL A 833 16.84 -31.75 -22.46
C VAL A 833 15.69 -31.26 -21.59
N ARG A 834 14.45 -31.49 -22.06
CA ARG A 834 13.23 -31.21 -21.29
C ARG A 834 12.82 -32.44 -20.50
N ILE A 835 12.44 -32.25 -19.23
CA ILE A 835 11.92 -33.29 -18.34
C ILE A 835 10.56 -32.85 -17.78
N GLU A 836 9.55 -33.71 -17.87
CA GLU A 836 8.17 -33.43 -17.46
C GLU A 836 7.60 -34.57 -16.63
N TRP A 837 6.76 -34.27 -15.64
CA TRP A 837 6.05 -35.24 -14.81
C TRP A 837 4.71 -34.67 -14.31
N ASP A 838 3.88 -35.54 -13.75
CA ASP A 838 2.59 -35.14 -13.20
C ASP A 838 2.81 -34.70 -11.75
N ALA A 839 2.72 -33.39 -11.49
CA ALA A 839 2.96 -32.80 -10.17
C ALA A 839 1.73 -32.95 -9.25
N HIS A 840 1.99 -33.06 -7.95
CA HIS A 840 1.01 -33.18 -6.89
C HIS A 840 1.04 -31.95 -5.97
N ASP A 841 -0.09 -31.70 -5.31
CA ASP A 841 -0.21 -30.63 -4.32
C ASP A 841 0.54 -30.98 -3.03
N GLY A 842 1.26 -30.00 -2.48
CA GLY A 842 2.02 -30.17 -1.24
C GLY A 842 3.43 -30.72 -1.43
N GLU A 843 3.87 -30.90 -2.67
CA GLU A 843 5.16 -31.50 -3.01
C GLU A 843 6.06 -30.50 -3.76
N ALA A 844 7.35 -30.54 -3.45
CA ALA A 844 8.43 -29.91 -4.21
C ALA A 844 9.30 -30.99 -4.85
N TYR A 845 10.05 -30.65 -5.89
CA TYR A 845 10.78 -31.63 -6.69
C TYR A 845 12.26 -31.29 -6.79
N GLU A 846 13.12 -32.22 -6.37
CA GLU A 846 14.55 -32.13 -6.61
C GLU A 846 14.91 -32.88 -7.88
N VAL A 847 15.56 -32.18 -8.81
CA VAL A 847 16.01 -32.73 -10.10
C VAL A 847 17.51 -32.99 -10.04
N SER A 848 17.91 -34.22 -10.38
CA SER A 848 19.32 -34.59 -10.47
C SER A 848 19.65 -35.35 -11.75
N ARG A 849 20.89 -35.20 -12.19
CA ARG A 849 21.43 -35.80 -13.42
C ARG A 849 22.69 -36.59 -13.10
N ASN A 850 22.66 -37.90 -13.32
CA ASN A 850 23.76 -38.81 -12.96
C ASN A 850 24.27 -38.60 -11.52
N GLY A 851 23.34 -38.36 -10.58
CA GLY A 851 23.63 -38.08 -9.17
C GLY A 851 24.01 -36.63 -8.84
N LYS A 852 24.23 -35.76 -9.82
CA LYS A 852 24.47 -34.32 -9.59
C LYS A 852 23.13 -33.59 -9.44
N HIS A 853 22.91 -32.92 -8.30
CA HIS A 853 21.77 -32.02 -8.13
C HIS A 853 21.82 -30.88 -9.15
N LEU A 854 20.69 -30.62 -9.81
CA LEU A 854 20.55 -29.54 -10.79
C LEU A 854 19.71 -28.39 -10.23
N ALA A 855 18.53 -28.68 -9.67
CA ALA A 855 17.63 -27.66 -9.12
C ALA A 855 16.55 -28.25 -8.20
N ALA A 856 15.92 -27.38 -7.42
CA ALA A 856 14.61 -27.60 -6.82
C ALA A 856 13.54 -26.78 -7.57
N VAL A 857 12.45 -27.43 -7.95
CA VAL A 857 11.31 -26.84 -8.68
C VAL A 857 9.98 -27.16 -7.99
N PHE A 858 8.92 -26.43 -8.35
CA PHE A 858 7.63 -26.44 -7.65
C PHE A 858 6.43 -26.78 -8.55
N ASP A 859 6.73 -27.09 -9.82
CA ASP A 859 5.79 -27.58 -10.83
C ASP A 859 6.29 -28.90 -11.44
N GLY A 860 5.57 -29.42 -12.42
CA GLY A 860 5.84 -30.71 -13.06
C GLY A 860 6.87 -30.65 -14.19
N TRP A 861 7.84 -29.72 -14.14
CA TRP A 861 8.64 -29.38 -15.31
C TRP A 861 10.08 -28.94 -14.98
N PHE A 862 11.03 -29.30 -15.85
CA PHE A 862 12.41 -28.84 -15.78
C PHE A 862 13.09 -28.89 -17.17
N GLU A 863 14.03 -27.96 -17.43
CA GLU A 863 14.87 -28.00 -18.63
C GLU A 863 16.36 -27.99 -18.23
N ASP A 864 17.07 -29.08 -18.51
CA ASP A 864 18.53 -29.11 -18.42
C ASP A 864 19.10 -28.35 -19.61
N MET A 865 19.65 -27.16 -19.34
CA MET A 865 20.21 -26.25 -20.33
C MET A 865 21.68 -26.55 -20.69
N SER A 866 22.28 -27.57 -20.07
CA SER A 866 23.69 -27.97 -20.26
C SER A 866 23.90 -29.50 -20.27
N PRO A 867 23.05 -30.27 -20.98
CA PRO A 867 23.13 -31.73 -20.97
C PRO A 867 24.43 -32.18 -21.66
N PRO A 868 25.07 -33.26 -21.18
CA PRO A 868 26.29 -33.75 -21.80
C PRO A 868 26.01 -34.31 -23.19
N SER A 869 26.57 -33.69 -24.21
CA SER A 869 26.35 -34.06 -25.61
C SER A 869 26.88 -35.45 -25.96
N GLY A 870 26.14 -36.20 -26.78
CA GLY A 870 26.53 -37.52 -27.30
C GLY A 870 26.55 -38.63 -26.24
N LYS A 871 25.85 -38.46 -25.11
CA LYS A 871 25.83 -39.42 -23.99
C LYS A 871 24.40 -39.83 -23.63
N SER A 872 24.27 -41.03 -23.09
CA SER A 872 23.07 -41.45 -22.37
C SER A 872 23.08 -40.85 -20.97
N VAL A 873 21.96 -40.25 -20.57
CA VAL A 873 21.83 -39.50 -19.31
C VAL A 873 20.68 -40.05 -18.49
N LEU A 874 20.91 -40.25 -17.19
CA LEU A 874 19.89 -40.64 -16.23
C LEU A 874 19.45 -39.42 -15.42
N TYR A 875 18.18 -39.05 -15.56
CA TYR A 875 17.53 -38.05 -14.73
C TYR A 875 16.75 -38.73 -13.61
N LYS A 876 16.89 -38.22 -12.39
CA LYS A 876 16.13 -38.65 -11.22
C LYS A 876 15.35 -37.46 -10.68
N ILE A 877 14.03 -37.63 -10.54
CA ILE A 877 13.15 -36.67 -9.90
C ILE A 877 12.80 -37.22 -8.52
N THR A 878 13.08 -36.43 -7.49
CA THR A 878 12.72 -36.77 -6.10
C THR A 878 11.60 -35.84 -5.67
N ALA A 879 10.39 -36.36 -5.59
CA ALA A 879 9.27 -35.69 -4.95
C ALA A 879 9.53 -35.61 -3.45
N ARG A 880 9.24 -34.45 -2.86
CA ARG A 880 9.47 -34.14 -1.46
C ARG A 880 8.24 -33.44 -0.88
N ASN A 881 7.65 -33.98 0.18
CA ASN A 881 6.59 -33.27 0.89
C ASN A 881 7.16 -31.97 1.49
N ALA A 882 6.53 -30.84 1.16
CA ALA A 882 7.05 -29.53 1.56
C ALA A 882 7.02 -29.33 3.09
N ALA A 883 6.14 -30.02 3.84
CA ALA A 883 6.07 -29.93 5.30
C ALA A 883 7.00 -30.93 6.01
N SER A 884 6.85 -32.23 5.76
CA SER A 884 7.54 -33.31 6.49
C SER A 884 8.93 -33.63 5.97
N GLY A 885 9.22 -33.27 4.71
CA GLY A 885 10.46 -33.66 4.04
C GLY A 885 10.53 -35.14 3.67
N GLN A 886 9.44 -35.92 3.79
CA GLN A 886 9.36 -37.25 3.21
C GLN A 886 9.61 -37.21 1.70
N THR A 887 10.21 -38.25 1.15
CA THR A 887 10.60 -38.28 -0.27
C THR A 887 10.25 -39.58 -0.97
N ALA A 888 9.93 -39.51 -2.25
CA ALA A 888 9.89 -40.65 -3.18
C ALA A 888 10.53 -40.24 -4.51
N ALA A 889 11.13 -41.18 -5.25
CA ALA A 889 11.85 -40.85 -6.47
C ALA A 889 11.60 -41.83 -7.60
N ALA A 890 11.68 -41.33 -8.83
CA ALA A 890 11.71 -42.14 -10.04
C ALA A 890 12.76 -41.59 -11.02
N GLU A 891 13.11 -42.43 -12.00
CA GLU A 891 14.20 -42.15 -12.94
C GLU A 891 13.74 -42.32 -14.39
N ALA A 892 14.33 -41.54 -15.29
CA ALA A 892 14.20 -41.71 -16.73
C ALA A 892 15.56 -41.57 -17.40
N ARG A 893 15.80 -42.41 -18.40
CA ARG A 893 17.00 -42.37 -19.23
C ARG A 893 16.68 -41.78 -20.60
N VAL A 894 17.55 -40.91 -21.10
CA VAL A 894 17.45 -40.32 -22.43
C VAL A 894 18.82 -40.29 -23.11
N ASP A 895 18.86 -40.62 -24.39
CA ASP A 895 20.05 -40.52 -25.21
C ASP A 895 20.14 -39.11 -25.81
N VAL A 896 21.17 -38.36 -25.42
CA VAL A 896 21.39 -37.00 -25.90
C VAL A 896 22.23 -37.07 -27.18
N PRO A 897 21.74 -36.57 -28.32
CA PRO A 897 22.51 -36.58 -29.57
C PRO A 897 23.74 -35.66 -29.47
N VAL A 898 24.58 -35.70 -30.50
CA VAL A 898 25.65 -34.70 -30.63
C VAL A 898 25.01 -33.34 -30.87
N LEU A 899 25.18 -32.42 -29.94
CA LEU A 899 24.57 -31.10 -29.93
C LEU A 899 25.45 -30.15 -30.73
N PRO A 900 24.85 -29.21 -31.49
CA PRO A 900 25.59 -28.27 -32.33
C PRO A 900 26.46 -27.34 -31.46
N LEU A 901 27.63 -27.01 -31.99
CA LEU A 901 28.52 -25.99 -31.42
C LEU A 901 28.12 -24.60 -31.94
N PRO A 902 28.27 -23.54 -31.12
CA PRO A 902 28.00 -22.18 -31.56
C PRO A 902 29.05 -21.71 -32.57
N ASP A 903 28.61 -20.89 -33.53
CA ASP A 903 29.50 -20.20 -34.45
C ASP A 903 30.32 -19.11 -33.70
N PRO A 904 31.55 -18.78 -34.14
CA PRO A 904 32.26 -17.61 -33.64
C PRO A 904 31.52 -16.30 -34.01
N PRO A 905 31.73 -15.21 -33.26
CA PRO A 905 31.16 -13.91 -33.60
C PRO A 905 31.65 -13.45 -34.98
N ARG A 906 30.71 -13.02 -35.83
CA ARG A 906 30.97 -12.67 -37.24
C ARG A 906 31.64 -11.31 -37.44
N ARG A 907 31.50 -10.40 -36.48
CA ARG A 907 32.07 -9.05 -36.50
C ARG A 907 32.55 -8.69 -35.11
N ILE A 908 33.84 -8.44 -34.99
CA ILE A 908 34.46 -7.99 -33.76
C ILE A 908 35.05 -6.61 -34.08
N ASP A 909 34.58 -5.61 -33.37
CA ASP A 909 35.13 -4.27 -33.43
C ASP A 909 36.26 -4.17 -32.42
N ALA A 910 37.41 -3.65 -32.86
CA ALA A 910 38.56 -3.40 -32.00
C ALA A 910 38.94 -1.92 -32.13
N MET A 911 38.75 -1.18 -31.04
CA MET A 911 38.94 0.25 -31.03
C MET A 911 40.10 0.62 -30.10
N PRO A 912 41.26 1.03 -30.66
CA PRO A 912 42.42 1.40 -29.85
C PRO A 912 42.22 2.72 -29.10
N ARG A 913 42.84 2.80 -27.93
CA ARG A 913 42.97 4.00 -27.08
C ARG A 913 44.40 4.08 -26.54
N ALA A 914 44.72 5.17 -25.86
CA ALA A 914 46.05 5.43 -25.32
C ALA A 914 46.62 4.27 -24.47
N ASN A 915 45.81 3.65 -23.61
CA ASN A 915 46.24 2.58 -22.68
C ASN A 915 45.29 1.38 -22.64
N ARG A 916 44.39 1.28 -23.61
CA ARG A 916 43.37 0.22 -23.65
C ARG A 916 42.94 -0.08 -25.07
N VAL A 917 42.39 -1.27 -25.27
CA VAL A 917 41.67 -1.65 -26.47
C VAL A 917 40.25 -1.97 -26.04
N ILE A 918 39.28 -1.34 -26.70
CA ILE A 918 37.89 -1.69 -26.54
C ILE A 918 37.55 -2.73 -27.60
N LEU A 919 37.20 -3.93 -27.17
CA LEU A 919 36.70 -4.98 -28.04
C LEU A 919 35.19 -5.04 -27.90
N GLY A 920 34.48 -5.20 -29.01
CA GLY A 920 33.05 -5.43 -28.99
C GLY A 920 32.59 -6.38 -30.08
N TRP A 921 31.52 -7.11 -29.84
CA TRP A 921 30.96 -8.05 -30.81
C TRP A 921 29.48 -8.28 -30.55
N GLN A 922 28.75 -8.68 -31.60
CA GLN A 922 27.37 -9.11 -31.43
C GLN A 922 27.33 -10.50 -30.77
N SER A 923 26.56 -10.65 -29.71
CA SER A 923 26.28 -11.93 -29.08
C SER A 923 25.05 -12.59 -29.73
N ASP A 924 25.18 -12.97 -31.00
CA ASP A 924 24.13 -13.60 -31.81
C ASP A 924 24.36 -15.10 -32.08
N ALA A 925 25.48 -15.65 -31.57
CA ALA A 925 25.80 -17.06 -31.76
C ALA A 925 24.73 -17.94 -31.07
N ALA A 926 23.99 -18.69 -31.89
CA ALA A 926 22.98 -19.62 -31.42
C ALA A 926 23.62 -20.64 -30.46
N ASN A 927 22.98 -20.86 -29.31
CA ASN A 927 23.47 -21.77 -28.27
C ASN A 927 24.87 -21.43 -27.73
N ALA A 928 25.31 -20.17 -27.74
CA ALA A 928 26.47 -19.74 -26.94
C ALA A 928 26.05 -19.52 -25.48
N ALA A 929 26.83 -20.05 -24.54
CA ALA A 929 26.69 -19.76 -23.10
C ALA A 929 27.67 -18.66 -22.65
N ARG A 930 28.85 -18.61 -23.27
CA ARG A 930 29.89 -17.61 -22.99
C ARG A 930 30.81 -17.47 -24.19
N TYR A 931 31.64 -16.43 -24.17
CA TYR A 931 32.71 -16.19 -25.10
C TYR A 931 34.04 -16.24 -24.37
N LEU A 932 35.04 -16.89 -24.98
CA LEU A 932 36.43 -16.85 -24.56
C LEU A 932 37.19 -15.92 -25.49
N VAL A 933 37.69 -14.82 -24.95
CA VAL A 933 38.60 -13.91 -25.64
C VAL A 933 40.03 -14.29 -25.28
N LEU A 934 40.82 -14.66 -26.29
CA LEU A 934 42.24 -14.93 -26.14
C LEU A 934 43.04 -13.74 -26.66
N LYS A 935 43.79 -13.10 -25.76
CA LYS A 935 44.76 -12.05 -26.09
C LYS A 935 46.12 -12.67 -26.37
N ARG A 936 46.76 -12.23 -27.45
CA ARG A 936 48.09 -12.65 -27.88
C ARG A 936 49.03 -11.45 -27.98
N ASP A 937 50.28 -11.67 -27.62
CA ASP A 937 51.35 -10.68 -27.82
C ASP A 937 51.84 -10.64 -29.29
N ALA A 938 52.84 -9.80 -29.56
CA ALA A 938 53.43 -9.64 -30.88
C ALA A 938 54.13 -10.91 -31.42
N GLN A 939 54.40 -11.90 -30.57
CA GLN A 939 54.96 -13.21 -30.93
C GLN A 939 53.85 -14.28 -31.09
N ASP A 940 52.59 -13.86 -31.11
CA ASP A 940 51.40 -14.71 -31.21
C ASP A 940 51.20 -15.66 -30.02
N LYS A 941 51.86 -15.40 -28.88
CA LYS A 941 51.69 -16.19 -27.67
C LYS A 941 50.48 -15.70 -26.89
N VAL A 942 49.61 -16.62 -26.44
CA VAL A 942 48.49 -16.28 -25.57
C VAL A 942 49.03 -15.73 -24.24
N VAL A 943 48.64 -14.51 -23.91
CA VAL A 943 49.06 -13.79 -22.69
C VAL A 943 47.90 -13.57 -21.72
N GLN A 944 46.64 -13.70 -22.18
CA GLN A 944 45.46 -13.55 -21.32
C GLN A 944 44.25 -14.28 -21.89
N GLU A 945 43.44 -14.84 -21.00
CA GLU A 945 42.12 -15.39 -21.28
C GLU A 945 41.06 -14.57 -20.55
N ILE A 946 40.01 -14.17 -21.26
CA ILE A 946 38.90 -13.39 -20.69
C ILE A 946 37.61 -14.12 -21.04
N TYR A 947 36.83 -14.47 -20.02
CA TYR A 947 35.51 -15.07 -20.21
C TYR A 947 34.44 -13.99 -20.08
N VAL A 948 33.50 -13.99 -21.03
CA VAL A 948 32.38 -13.06 -21.06
C VAL A 948 31.10 -13.85 -21.26
N ASP A 949 30.14 -13.73 -20.35
CA ASP A 949 28.85 -14.43 -20.47
C ASP A 949 28.14 -14.00 -21.76
N ALA A 950 27.51 -14.96 -22.44
CA ALA A 950 26.74 -14.65 -23.64
C ALA A 950 25.46 -13.90 -23.26
N ASP A 951 25.08 -12.94 -24.09
CA ASP A 951 23.86 -12.15 -23.93
C ASP A 951 23.12 -12.12 -25.28
N PRO A 952 22.33 -13.15 -25.60
CA PRO A 952 21.72 -13.34 -26.91
C PRO A 952 21.01 -12.09 -27.43
N GLY A 953 21.36 -11.64 -28.64
CA GLY A 953 20.76 -10.47 -29.27
C GLY A 953 21.34 -9.12 -28.83
N HIS A 954 22.27 -9.11 -27.88
CA HIS A 954 22.95 -7.89 -27.42
C HIS A 954 24.37 -7.78 -27.96
N TYR A 955 24.89 -6.56 -27.97
CA TYR A 955 26.29 -6.30 -28.29
C TYR A 955 27.11 -6.36 -26.98
N LEU A 956 28.11 -7.24 -26.95
CA LEU A 956 29.02 -7.40 -25.82
C LEU A 956 30.27 -6.56 -26.03
N GLN A 957 30.88 -6.12 -24.92
CA GLN A 957 32.11 -5.35 -24.96
C GLN A 957 33.01 -5.70 -23.79
N ILE A 958 34.32 -5.66 -24.01
CA ILE A 958 35.33 -5.61 -22.96
C ILE A 958 36.29 -4.45 -23.17
N SER A 959 36.81 -3.91 -22.07
CA SER A 959 37.86 -2.89 -22.06
C SER A 959 39.15 -3.51 -21.54
N ASP A 960 40.01 -3.94 -22.45
CA ASP A 960 41.28 -4.56 -22.11
C ASP A 960 42.40 -3.52 -21.94
N GLN A 961 43.19 -3.63 -20.87
CA GLN A 961 44.32 -2.72 -20.62
C GLN A 961 45.54 -3.18 -21.44
N VAL A 962 46.20 -2.24 -22.10
CA VAL A 962 47.34 -2.51 -22.98
C VAL A 962 48.40 -1.42 -22.90
N ASP A 963 49.66 -1.79 -23.17
CA ASP A 963 50.76 -0.85 -23.29
C ASP A 963 50.58 0.06 -24.53
N PRO A 964 50.67 1.41 -24.39
CA PRO A 964 50.59 2.34 -25.51
C PRO A 964 51.59 2.01 -26.64
N GLY A 965 51.13 2.01 -27.90
CA GLY A 965 51.96 1.73 -29.08
C GLY A 965 52.50 0.30 -29.20
N ARG A 966 51.83 -0.67 -28.56
CA ARG A 966 52.12 -2.10 -28.72
C ARG A 966 50.95 -2.79 -29.41
N ALA A 967 51.28 -3.73 -30.30
CA ALA A 967 50.31 -4.55 -31.03
C ALA A 967 49.90 -5.78 -30.22
N TYR A 968 48.59 -6.05 -30.20
CA TYR A 968 47.98 -7.23 -29.59
C TYR A 968 47.02 -7.92 -30.56
N GLY A 969 47.01 -9.25 -30.55
CA GLY A 969 46.09 -10.07 -31.32
C GLY A 969 44.95 -10.63 -30.46
N TYR A 970 43.72 -10.62 -30.98
CA TYR A 970 42.54 -11.16 -30.28
C TYR A 970 41.80 -12.18 -31.14
N THR A 971 41.38 -13.28 -30.53
CA THR A 971 40.39 -14.20 -31.10
C THR A 971 39.28 -14.43 -30.09
N ILE A 972 38.04 -14.51 -30.55
CA ILE A 972 36.89 -14.76 -29.71
C ILE A 972 36.25 -16.09 -30.12
N THR A 973 36.11 -16.99 -29.17
CA THR A 973 35.48 -18.30 -29.37
C THR A 973 34.18 -18.36 -28.58
N ALA A 974 33.08 -18.69 -29.26
CA ALA A 974 31.83 -19.00 -28.57
C ALA A 974 31.93 -20.39 -27.92
N ILE A 975 31.45 -20.50 -26.69
CA ILE A 975 31.48 -21.75 -25.91
C ILE A 975 30.04 -22.22 -25.71
N ALA A 976 29.79 -23.48 -26.05
CA ALA A 976 28.52 -24.16 -25.86
C ALA A 976 28.20 -24.37 -24.37
N PRO A 977 26.91 -24.56 -24.01
CA PRO A 977 26.47 -24.78 -22.63
C PRO A 977 27.09 -26.01 -21.95
N ASP A 978 27.41 -27.05 -22.71
CA ASP A 978 28.12 -28.23 -22.22
C ASP A 978 29.65 -28.00 -22.04
N GLY A 979 30.13 -26.78 -22.29
CA GLY A 979 31.51 -26.36 -22.12
C GLY A 979 32.39 -26.55 -23.35
N ARG A 980 31.89 -27.17 -24.43
CA ARG A 980 32.67 -27.36 -25.66
C ARG A 980 32.84 -26.03 -26.40
N ALA A 981 34.07 -25.75 -26.81
CA ALA A 981 34.38 -24.56 -27.60
C ALA A 981 34.00 -24.78 -29.07
N GLY A 982 33.35 -23.79 -29.67
CA GLY A 982 33.16 -23.70 -31.11
C GLY A 982 34.46 -23.31 -31.84
N PRO A 983 34.40 -23.04 -33.15
CA PRO A 983 35.53 -22.48 -33.88
C PRO A 983 35.92 -21.11 -33.30
N PRO A 984 37.22 -20.72 -33.31
CA PRO A 984 37.62 -19.35 -33.01
C PRO A 984 37.24 -18.39 -34.15
N SER A 985 36.99 -17.13 -33.81
CA SER A 985 36.89 -16.05 -34.79
C SER A 985 38.18 -15.89 -35.59
N GLU A 986 38.11 -15.14 -36.68
CA GLU A 986 39.31 -14.57 -37.29
C GLU A 986 40.10 -13.74 -36.26
N LYS A 987 41.43 -13.76 -36.37
CA LYS A 987 42.33 -13.02 -35.49
C LYS A 987 42.32 -11.53 -35.86
N ILE A 988 42.09 -10.68 -34.89
CA ILE A 988 42.19 -9.23 -35.05
C ILE A 988 43.43 -8.72 -34.36
N SER A 989 44.28 -8.03 -35.12
CA SER A 989 45.47 -7.36 -34.58
C SER A 989 45.20 -5.86 -34.48
N VAL A 990 45.44 -5.29 -33.30
CA VAL A 990 45.26 -3.85 -33.04
C VAL A 990 46.46 -3.31 -32.27
N GLU A 991 46.99 -2.18 -32.72
CA GLU A 991 48.04 -1.44 -32.02
C GLU A 991 47.39 -0.39 -31.11
N ALA A 992 47.75 -0.41 -29.83
CA ALA A 992 47.27 0.59 -28.88
C ALA A 992 47.71 1.99 -29.32
N SER A 993 46.81 2.97 -29.30
CA SER A 993 47.16 4.34 -29.69
C SER A 993 48.19 4.91 -28.71
N ARG A 994 49.05 5.82 -29.15
CA ARG A 994 49.86 6.68 -28.25
C ARG A 994 49.21 8.04 -28.01
N GLU A 995 48.23 8.41 -28.84
CA GLU A 995 47.63 9.74 -28.87
C GLU A 995 46.26 9.80 -28.17
N PRO A 996 45.92 10.92 -27.50
CA PRO A 996 44.59 11.16 -26.95
C PRO A 996 43.52 11.31 -28.04
N LEU A 997 42.30 10.88 -27.74
CA LEU A 997 41.14 11.07 -28.61
C LEU A 997 40.88 12.55 -28.90
N GLN A 998 40.69 12.88 -30.18
CA GLN A 998 40.29 14.21 -30.63
C GLN A 998 38.82 14.20 -31.09
N PRO A 999 38.04 15.26 -30.80
CA PRO A 999 36.69 15.39 -31.33
C PRO A 999 36.69 15.72 -32.82
N VAL A 1000 35.70 15.21 -33.57
CA VAL A 1000 35.44 15.58 -34.97
C VAL A 1000 34.84 16.99 -35.10
N LEU A 1001 34.29 17.53 -34.00
CA LEU A 1001 33.91 18.92 -33.87
C LEU A 1001 34.28 19.43 -32.49
N ASN A 1002 34.97 20.56 -32.41
CA ASN A 1002 35.21 21.29 -31.17
C ASN A 1002 34.91 22.76 -31.39
N LEU A 1003 33.75 23.21 -30.89
CA LEU A 1003 33.35 24.60 -30.98
C LEU A 1003 33.64 25.31 -29.67
N ARG A 1004 34.66 26.16 -29.74
CA ARG A 1004 34.93 27.23 -28.76
C ARG A 1004 34.57 28.54 -29.43
N PHE A 1005 33.76 29.34 -28.76
CA PHE A 1005 33.07 30.47 -29.35
C PHE A 1005 33.99 31.70 -29.50
N ASP A 1006 35.01 31.57 -30.36
CA ASP A 1006 36.04 32.59 -30.64
C ASP A 1006 35.75 33.38 -31.93
N SER A 1007 34.67 33.04 -32.65
CA SER A 1007 34.26 33.65 -33.93
C SER A 1007 32.74 33.74 -34.06
N ASP A 1008 32.22 34.75 -34.76
CA ASP A 1008 30.78 35.02 -34.93
C ASP A 1008 30.21 34.58 -36.31
N GLN A 1009 31.03 33.98 -37.17
CA GLN A 1009 30.66 33.69 -38.57
C GLN A 1009 29.52 32.66 -38.74
N PHE A 1010 29.20 31.88 -37.71
CA PHE A 1010 28.14 30.86 -37.70
C PHE A 1010 26.86 31.31 -36.97
N LEU A 1011 26.82 32.54 -36.46
CA LEU A 1011 25.67 33.07 -35.72
C LEU A 1011 24.50 33.38 -36.65
N LYS A 1012 23.27 33.10 -36.19
CA LYS A 1012 22.01 33.44 -36.87
C LYS A 1012 21.00 33.97 -35.85
N GLY A 1013 19.97 34.69 -36.30
CA GLY A 1013 18.97 35.28 -35.40
C GLY A 1013 19.54 36.35 -34.45
N LEU A 1014 18.99 36.47 -33.24
CA LEU A 1014 19.42 37.44 -32.21
C LEU A 1014 20.61 36.95 -31.35
N THR A 1015 21.39 35.99 -31.85
CA THR A 1015 22.49 35.37 -31.09
C THR A 1015 23.68 36.29 -31.00
N ARG A 1016 24.33 36.29 -29.84
CA ARG A 1016 25.61 36.98 -29.63
C ARG A 1016 26.55 36.12 -28.80
N LEU A 1017 27.82 36.47 -28.84
CA LEU A 1017 28.81 35.93 -27.91
C LEU A 1017 28.90 36.84 -26.68
N ALA A 1018 28.93 36.25 -25.50
CA ALA A 1018 29.26 36.94 -24.25
C ALA A 1018 29.98 35.95 -23.32
N GLU A 1019 31.03 36.41 -22.63
CA GLU A 1019 31.79 35.59 -21.68
C GLU A 1019 32.33 34.27 -22.30
N SER A 1020 32.74 34.33 -23.57
CA SER A 1020 33.18 33.17 -24.37
C SER A 1020 32.12 32.08 -24.54
N ALA A 1021 30.84 32.41 -24.37
CA ALA A 1021 29.70 31.52 -24.55
C ALA A 1021 28.68 32.09 -25.55
N LEU A 1022 27.89 31.19 -26.13
CA LEU A 1022 26.78 31.49 -27.02
C LEU A 1022 25.56 31.92 -26.20
N VAL A 1023 25.13 33.18 -26.34
CA VAL A 1023 23.92 33.70 -25.68
C VAL A 1023 22.70 33.49 -26.57
N LEU A 1024 21.77 32.65 -26.11
CA LEU A 1024 20.59 32.21 -26.82
C LEU A 1024 19.35 32.78 -26.11
N GLY A 1025 18.85 33.93 -26.57
CA GLY A 1025 17.72 34.65 -25.95
C GLY A 1025 16.34 34.19 -26.44
N GLY A 1026 16.14 32.90 -26.72
CA GLY A 1026 14.88 32.36 -27.25
C GLY A 1026 14.61 32.61 -28.75
N LYS A 1027 15.37 33.49 -29.40
CA LYS A 1027 15.33 33.69 -30.87
C LYS A 1027 16.73 33.65 -31.51
N GLY A 1028 17.76 33.47 -30.68
CA GLY A 1028 19.12 33.23 -31.11
C GLY A 1028 19.37 31.74 -31.30
N TRP A 1029 20.12 31.39 -32.34
CA TRP A 1029 20.64 30.07 -32.66
C TRP A 1029 21.91 30.17 -33.52
N ALA A 1030 22.65 29.08 -33.66
CA ALA A 1030 23.80 28.98 -34.56
C ALA A 1030 23.61 27.84 -35.58
N GLN A 1031 24.24 28.02 -36.75
CA GLN A 1031 24.22 27.04 -37.84
C GLN A 1031 25.62 26.78 -38.34
N LEU A 1032 25.99 25.52 -38.51
CA LEU A 1032 27.14 25.13 -39.32
C LEU A 1032 26.71 24.34 -40.55
N PRO A 1033 27.34 24.59 -41.73
CA PRO A 1033 27.14 23.78 -42.92
C PRO A 1033 27.34 22.28 -42.64
N PRO A 1034 26.56 21.39 -43.27
CA PRO A 1034 26.66 19.96 -43.03
C PRO A 1034 28.05 19.43 -43.39
N GLN A 1035 28.66 18.68 -42.47
CA GLN A 1035 29.87 17.90 -42.73
C GLN A 1035 29.59 16.40 -42.61
N PRO A 1036 30.15 15.55 -43.50
CA PRO A 1036 29.98 14.10 -43.45
C PRO A 1036 30.45 13.48 -42.13
N GLU A 1037 31.56 13.97 -41.56
CA GLU A 1037 32.18 13.47 -40.33
C GLU A 1037 31.32 13.69 -39.06
N TRP A 1038 30.30 14.53 -39.13
CA TRP A 1038 29.35 14.71 -38.02
C TRP A 1038 28.19 13.70 -38.07
N ASN A 1039 28.08 12.89 -39.13
CA ASN A 1039 27.11 11.81 -39.18
C ASN A 1039 27.65 10.58 -38.43
N PRO A 1040 26.99 10.13 -37.34
CA PRO A 1040 27.41 8.92 -36.64
C PRO A 1040 27.15 7.68 -37.50
N ASN A 1041 28.12 6.78 -37.56
CA ASN A 1041 27.97 5.49 -38.24
C ASN A 1041 27.49 4.40 -37.26
N TYR A 1042 28.28 4.14 -36.21
CA TYR A 1042 27.96 3.18 -35.14
C TYR A 1042 28.12 3.75 -33.73
N SER A 1043 28.64 4.97 -33.65
CA SER A 1043 28.94 5.61 -32.38
C SER A 1043 28.87 7.12 -32.48
N LEU A 1044 28.63 7.74 -31.32
CA LEU A 1044 28.52 9.17 -31.16
C LEU A 1044 28.81 9.54 -29.71
N THR A 1045 29.54 10.62 -29.49
CA THR A 1045 29.47 11.37 -28.24
C THR A 1045 29.13 12.81 -28.53
N LEU A 1046 28.11 13.32 -27.87
CA LEU A 1046 27.78 14.74 -27.80
C LEU A 1046 28.18 15.22 -26.40
N ALA A 1047 28.92 16.31 -26.31
CA ALA A 1047 29.23 16.96 -25.03
C ALA A 1047 29.12 18.47 -25.18
N LEU A 1048 28.55 19.14 -24.18
CA LEU A 1048 28.43 20.60 -24.16
C LEU A 1048 28.25 21.13 -22.74
N TRP A 1049 28.58 22.39 -22.54
CA TRP A 1049 28.15 23.17 -21.37
C TRP A 1049 26.87 23.94 -21.70
N VAL A 1050 25.90 23.94 -20.78
CA VAL A 1050 24.66 24.70 -20.91
C VAL A 1050 24.24 25.34 -19.58
N LYS A 1051 23.71 26.55 -19.66
CA LYS A 1051 23.03 27.26 -18.56
C LYS A 1051 21.64 27.66 -19.05
N MET A 1052 20.61 26.99 -18.56
CA MET A 1052 19.23 27.20 -19.02
C MET A 1052 18.50 28.21 -18.14
N ASP A 1053 17.92 29.26 -18.73
CA ASP A 1053 17.04 30.22 -18.04
C ASP A 1053 15.58 29.75 -17.99
N ARG A 1054 15.21 28.87 -18.92
CA ARG A 1054 13.86 28.31 -19.07
C ARG A 1054 13.96 26.81 -19.40
N LEU A 1055 13.07 25.99 -18.83
CA LEU A 1055 13.07 24.53 -18.99
C LEU A 1055 11.75 23.97 -19.54
N ASP A 1056 10.72 24.80 -19.65
CA ASP A 1056 9.44 24.47 -20.27
C ASP A 1056 9.49 24.65 -21.81
N GLY A 1057 8.59 23.95 -22.50
CA GLY A 1057 8.66 23.78 -23.96
C GLY A 1057 9.44 22.52 -24.35
N MET A 1058 10.07 22.55 -25.53
CA MET A 1058 10.94 21.49 -26.04
C MET A 1058 12.25 22.07 -26.62
N PRO A 1059 13.04 22.82 -25.82
CA PRO A 1059 14.23 23.48 -26.33
C PRO A 1059 15.25 22.46 -26.83
N VAL A 1060 15.71 22.63 -28.07
CA VAL A 1060 16.65 21.72 -28.72
C VAL A 1060 18.06 22.30 -28.60
N LEU A 1061 18.88 21.68 -27.76
CA LEU A 1061 20.25 22.11 -27.48
C LEU A 1061 21.12 21.93 -28.73
N LEU A 1062 21.06 20.74 -29.33
CA LEU A 1062 21.82 20.38 -30.53
C LEU A 1062 20.96 19.49 -31.42
N SER A 1063 20.85 19.82 -32.71
CA SER A 1063 20.23 18.93 -33.70
C SER A 1063 20.98 18.90 -35.02
N LYS A 1064 21.12 17.71 -35.58
CA LYS A 1064 21.55 17.49 -36.96
C LYS A 1064 20.65 16.41 -37.53
N GLY A 1065 19.54 16.79 -38.13
CA GLY A 1065 18.58 15.83 -38.66
C GLY A 1065 17.17 16.38 -38.88
N ALA A 1066 16.30 15.49 -39.32
CA ALA A 1066 14.85 15.71 -39.36
C ALA A 1066 14.18 14.70 -38.41
N TRP A 1067 13.29 15.21 -37.55
CA TRP A 1067 12.65 14.41 -36.50
C TRP A 1067 12.05 13.10 -37.06
N GLN A 1068 12.30 11.98 -36.38
CA GLN A 1068 11.92 10.62 -36.81
C GLN A 1068 12.45 10.12 -38.16
N GLN A 1069 13.13 10.95 -38.95
CA GLN A 1069 13.59 10.60 -40.30
C GLN A 1069 15.09 10.36 -40.36
N SER A 1070 15.90 11.26 -39.80
CA SER A 1070 17.36 11.17 -39.88
C SER A 1070 18.03 11.93 -38.74
N GLY A 1071 19.27 11.55 -38.42
CA GLY A 1071 20.16 12.31 -37.56
C GLY A 1071 19.99 12.10 -36.06
N TYR A 1072 20.42 13.09 -35.27
CA TYR A 1072 20.44 13.05 -33.81
C TYR A 1072 20.04 14.37 -33.17
N PHE A 1073 19.53 14.26 -31.93
CA PHE A 1073 18.94 15.35 -31.18
C PHE A 1073 19.31 15.23 -29.70
N LEU A 1074 19.73 16.35 -29.12
CA LEU A 1074 19.87 16.52 -27.68
C LEU A 1074 18.97 17.70 -27.27
N GLN A 1075 17.96 17.43 -26.46
CA GLN A 1075 16.88 18.40 -26.17
C GLN A 1075 16.36 18.22 -24.74
N ILE A 1076 15.58 19.20 -24.27
CA ILE A 1076 14.82 19.07 -23.02
C ILE A 1076 13.36 18.83 -23.39
N LEU A 1077 12.71 17.86 -22.76
CA LEU A 1077 11.27 17.61 -22.90
C LEU A 1077 10.71 17.14 -21.57
N ASN A 1078 9.55 17.68 -21.15
CA ASN A 1078 8.95 17.36 -19.84
C ASN A 1078 9.94 17.51 -18.68
N ARG A 1079 10.84 18.51 -18.77
CA ARG A 1079 11.93 18.78 -17.82
C ARG A 1079 13.02 17.69 -17.72
N GLN A 1080 12.96 16.66 -18.57
CA GLN A 1080 14.00 15.63 -18.70
C GLN A 1080 14.94 15.92 -19.87
N ILE A 1081 16.16 15.39 -19.79
CA ILE A 1081 17.11 15.42 -20.89
C ILE A 1081 16.78 14.27 -21.84
N ARG A 1082 16.53 14.60 -23.10
CA ARG A 1082 16.27 13.64 -24.17
C ARG A 1082 17.46 13.55 -25.11
N PHE A 1083 18.00 12.34 -25.26
CA PHE A 1083 18.92 11.97 -26.31
C PHE A 1083 18.20 11.07 -27.31
N TYR A 1084 18.14 11.49 -28.57
CA TYR A 1084 17.43 10.77 -29.63
C TYR A 1084 18.31 10.56 -30.85
N LEU A 1085 18.27 9.33 -31.40
CA LEU A 1085 18.99 8.90 -32.59
C LEU A 1085 18.03 8.24 -33.57
N ALA A 1086 17.86 8.84 -34.75
CA ALA A 1086 16.96 8.29 -35.76
C ALA A 1086 17.46 6.95 -36.29
N GLY A 1087 16.63 5.90 -36.23
CA GLY A 1087 17.03 4.53 -36.61
C GLY A 1087 17.69 3.73 -35.48
N VAL A 1088 17.79 4.31 -34.28
CA VAL A 1088 18.19 3.65 -33.04
C VAL A 1088 17.05 3.73 -32.04
N ASP A 1089 16.99 4.76 -31.17
CA ASP A 1089 15.98 4.91 -30.13
C ASP A 1089 16.04 6.31 -29.47
N THR A 1090 15.22 6.51 -28.43
CA THR A 1090 15.19 7.64 -27.50
C THR A 1090 15.59 7.19 -26.09
N LEU A 1091 16.36 8.02 -25.39
CA LEU A 1091 16.66 7.92 -23.96
C LEU A 1091 16.31 9.25 -23.28
N ASP A 1092 15.41 9.20 -22.30
CA ASP A 1092 15.04 10.33 -21.43
C ASP A 1092 15.59 10.07 -20.02
N ALA A 1093 16.34 11.03 -19.45
CA ALA A 1093 16.88 10.88 -18.10
C ALA A 1093 17.17 12.23 -17.41
N GLY A 1094 17.12 12.21 -16.06
CA GLY A 1094 17.51 13.32 -15.19
C GLY A 1094 16.80 14.64 -15.48
N SER A 1095 17.39 15.75 -14.99
CA SER A 1095 16.94 17.11 -15.26
C SER A 1095 18.12 18.09 -15.16
N LEU A 1096 17.95 19.32 -15.63
CA LEU A 1096 18.96 20.38 -15.51
C LEU A 1096 18.57 21.40 -14.44
N PRO A 1097 19.51 21.84 -13.57
CA PRO A 1097 19.27 22.94 -12.66
C PRO A 1097 19.14 24.27 -13.43
N LYS A 1098 18.03 24.99 -13.21
CA LYS A 1098 17.79 26.30 -13.83
C LYS A 1098 18.84 27.32 -13.37
N GLY A 1099 19.37 28.11 -14.30
CA GLY A 1099 20.30 29.20 -14.03
C GLY A 1099 21.70 28.77 -13.61
N GLN A 1100 22.05 27.48 -13.73
CA GLN A 1100 23.39 26.97 -13.40
C GLN A 1100 24.08 26.38 -14.64
N TRP A 1101 25.40 26.59 -14.75
CA TRP A 1101 26.21 25.92 -15.76
C TRP A 1101 26.29 24.42 -15.46
N THR A 1102 25.92 23.61 -16.44
CA THR A 1102 25.92 22.16 -16.34
C THR A 1102 26.66 21.57 -17.55
N HIS A 1103 27.57 20.64 -17.30
CA HIS A 1103 28.18 19.85 -18.37
C HIS A 1103 27.25 18.67 -18.68
N LEU A 1104 26.77 18.62 -19.91
CA LEU A 1104 25.89 17.57 -20.40
C LEU A 1104 26.64 16.75 -21.45
N ALA A 1105 26.62 15.42 -21.31
CA ALA A 1105 27.12 14.53 -22.33
C ALA A 1105 26.14 13.39 -22.63
N ALA A 1106 26.09 12.95 -23.88
CA ALA A 1106 25.33 11.80 -24.31
C ALA A 1106 26.18 10.93 -25.22
N THR A 1107 26.26 9.63 -24.93
CA THR A 1107 27.07 8.68 -25.69
C THR A 1107 26.16 7.62 -26.30
N TYR A 1108 26.41 7.28 -27.56
CA TYR A 1108 25.87 6.09 -28.20
C TYR A 1108 27.03 5.29 -28.78
N GLY A 1109 27.01 4.00 -28.52
CA GLY A 1109 27.99 3.07 -29.08
C GLY A 1109 27.99 1.79 -28.27
N PHE A 1110 28.47 0.72 -28.91
CA PHE A 1110 28.50 -0.61 -28.30
C PHE A 1110 27.12 -1.10 -27.81
N GLY A 1111 26.05 -0.75 -28.54
CA GLY A 1111 24.68 -1.17 -28.23
C GLY A 1111 24.03 -0.47 -27.03
N GLU A 1112 24.55 0.67 -26.57
CA GLU A 1112 23.96 1.40 -25.44
C GLU A 1112 23.93 2.92 -25.70
N MET A 1113 22.87 3.56 -25.24
CA MET A 1113 22.74 5.01 -25.08
C MET A 1113 22.95 5.37 -23.61
N ARG A 1114 23.68 6.44 -23.33
CA ARG A 1114 23.94 6.94 -21.97
C ARG A 1114 23.85 8.45 -21.92
N ILE A 1115 23.37 9.00 -20.81
CA ILE A 1115 23.35 10.44 -20.53
C ILE A 1115 24.13 10.69 -19.23
N TYR A 1116 24.95 11.73 -19.25
CA TYR A 1116 25.80 12.16 -18.13
C TYR A 1116 25.56 13.64 -17.81
N VAL A 1117 25.52 13.96 -16.52
CA VAL A 1117 25.45 15.33 -16.00
C VAL A 1117 26.63 15.54 -15.06
N ASN A 1118 27.43 16.60 -15.30
CA ASN A 1118 28.60 16.94 -14.51
C ASN A 1118 29.60 15.77 -14.30
N GLY A 1119 29.73 14.93 -15.33
CA GLY A 1119 30.65 13.78 -15.31
C GLY A 1119 30.05 12.49 -14.75
N GLU A 1120 28.85 12.52 -14.18
CA GLU A 1120 28.17 11.36 -13.60
C GLU A 1120 27.07 10.82 -14.53
N MET A 1121 26.96 9.49 -14.67
CA MET A 1121 25.92 8.86 -15.49
C MET A 1121 24.57 8.94 -14.79
N ILE A 1122 23.58 9.54 -15.44
CA ILE A 1122 22.22 9.72 -14.89
C ILE A 1122 21.17 8.82 -15.55
N GLY A 1123 21.52 8.17 -16.66
CA GLY A 1123 20.62 7.25 -17.35
C GLY A 1123 21.35 6.45 -18.43
N ARG A 1124 20.90 5.21 -18.63
CA ARG A 1124 21.37 4.33 -19.69
C ARG A 1124 20.25 3.48 -20.26
N LYS A 1125 20.37 3.10 -21.53
CA LYS A 1125 19.42 2.22 -22.21
C LYS A 1125 20.17 1.38 -23.25
N ARG A 1126 20.02 0.05 -23.17
CA ARG A 1126 20.50 -0.85 -24.22
C ARG A 1126 19.62 -0.69 -25.46
N VAL A 1127 20.24 -0.63 -26.63
CA VAL A 1127 19.56 -0.31 -27.90
C VAL A 1127 20.12 -1.13 -29.06
N GLN A 1128 19.29 -1.33 -30.07
CA GLN A 1128 19.66 -1.91 -31.36
C GLN A 1128 19.45 -0.87 -32.48
N GLY A 1129 20.02 -1.12 -33.66
CA GLY A 1129 19.84 -0.27 -34.84
C GLY A 1129 21.06 0.58 -35.17
N ARG A 1130 20.95 1.39 -36.24
CA ARG A 1130 22.02 2.28 -36.72
C ARG A 1130 21.48 3.69 -36.92
N PRO A 1131 22.23 4.73 -36.53
CA PRO A 1131 21.85 6.10 -36.84
C PRO A 1131 21.69 6.30 -38.35
N ARG A 1132 20.57 6.89 -38.75
CA ARG A 1132 20.35 7.33 -40.13
C ARG A 1132 21.08 8.64 -40.36
N THR A 1133 21.93 8.68 -41.38
CA THR A 1133 22.71 9.88 -41.73
C THR A 1133 21.80 11.01 -42.21
N SER A 1134 22.28 12.26 -42.09
CA SER A 1134 21.54 13.44 -42.55
C SER A 1134 22.48 14.45 -43.20
N ASP A 1135 22.04 15.01 -44.33
CA ASP A 1135 22.75 16.08 -45.05
C ASP A 1135 22.28 17.48 -44.63
N VAL A 1136 21.45 17.57 -43.59
CA VAL A 1136 21.00 18.86 -43.05
C VAL A 1136 22.10 19.54 -42.20
N PRO A 1137 22.11 20.88 -42.14
CA PRO A 1137 23.03 21.64 -41.30
C PRO A 1137 22.96 21.24 -39.82
N LEU A 1138 24.07 21.42 -39.10
CA LEU A 1138 24.08 21.30 -37.63
C LEU A 1138 23.49 22.58 -37.03
N LEU A 1139 22.45 22.43 -36.23
CA LEU A 1139 21.76 23.50 -35.52
C LEU A 1139 22.09 23.45 -34.03
N ILE A 1140 22.46 24.60 -33.48
CA ILE A 1140 22.72 24.79 -32.05
C ILE A 1140 21.67 25.76 -31.51
N GLY A 1141 20.99 25.38 -30.44
CA GLY A 1141 20.01 26.22 -29.76
C GLY A 1141 18.63 26.26 -30.41
N ARG A 1142 18.34 25.40 -31.41
CA ARG A 1142 17.01 25.24 -32.00
C ARG A 1142 16.81 23.94 -32.79
N TYR A 1143 15.56 23.71 -33.20
CA TYR A 1143 15.18 22.82 -34.30
C TYR A 1143 14.89 23.59 -35.60
N GLY A 1144 14.83 22.89 -36.74
CA GLY A 1144 14.59 23.49 -38.07
C GLY A 1144 13.21 24.14 -38.24
N ALA A 1145 12.22 23.81 -37.39
CA ALA A 1145 10.91 24.46 -37.36
C ALA A 1145 10.97 25.79 -36.59
N ASN A 1146 10.26 26.81 -37.08
CA ASN A 1146 10.27 28.16 -36.53
C ASN A 1146 9.17 28.36 -35.46
N ASP A 1147 9.28 27.62 -34.35
CA ASP A 1147 8.41 27.70 -33.17
C ASP A 1147 9.27 28.03 -31.94
N ASP A 1148 8.82 28.98 -31.13
CA ASP A 1148 9.49 29.46 -29.90
C ASP A 1148 9.76 28.31 -28.93
N ALA A 1149 8.88 27.29 -28.91
CA ALA A 1149 9.03 26.12 -28.05
C ALA A 1149 10.32 25.32 -28.30
N TYR A 1150 10.96 25.45 -29.47
CA TYR A 1150 12.20 24.74 -29.80
C TYR A 1150 13.47 25.52 -29.49
N PHE A 1151 13.37 26.80 -29.16
CA PHE A 1151 14.54 27.63 -28.93
C PHE A 1151 15.07 27.50 -27.52
N VAL A 1152 16.39 27.51 -27.41
CA VAL A 1152 17.05 27.60 -26.11
C VAL A 1152 16.96 29.04 -25.58
N HIS A 1153 16.57 29.15 -24.31
CA HIS A 1153 16.71 30.36 -23.51
C HIS A 1153 17.82 30.14 -22.49
N GLY A 1154 18.99 30.73 -22.72
CA GLY A 1154 20.14 30.54 -21.86
C GLY A 1154 21.48 30.75 -22.57
N MET A 1155 22.51 30.06 -22.09
CA MET A 1155 23.87 30.14 -22.61
C MET A 1155 24.42 28.73 -22.88
N MET A 1156 25.26 28.59 -23.91
CA MET A 1156 25.91 27.33 -24.28
C MET A 1156 27.40 27.53 -24.59
N ASP A 1157 28.25 26.53 -24.30
CA ASP A 1157 29.70 26.57 -24.58
C ASP A 1157 30.31 25.17 -24.78
N ASP A 1158 31.54 25.11 -25.29
CA ASP A 1158 32.41 23.93 -25.49
C ASP A 1158 31.65 22.74 -26.10
N ILE A 1159 30.99 22.99 -27.24
CA ILE A 1159 30.21 21.97 -27.92
C ILE A 1159 31.17 21.05 -28.68
N ARG A 1160 31.13 19.76 -28.32
CA ARG A 1160 31.97 18.73 -28.91
C ARG A 1160 31.17 17.57 -29.48
N ILE A 1161 31.64 17.07 -30.61
CA ILE A 1161 31.15 15.85 -31.23
C ILE A 1161 32.35 14.92 -31.41
N TYR A 1162 32.19 13.67 -30.95
CA TYR A 1162 33.11 12.59 -31.24
C TYR A 1162 32.37 11.54 -32.06
N ASP A 1163 33.05 10.97 -33.05
CA ASP A 1163 32.58 9.83 -33.84
C ASP A 1163 32.72 8.49 -33.09
N VAL A 1164 33.25 8.53 -31.86
CA VAL A 1164 33.39 7.41 -30.94
C VAL A 1164 32.59 7.63 -29.66
N PRO A 1165 32.20 6.56 -28.94
CA PRO A 1165 31.61 6.69 -27.61
C PRO A 1165 32.74 6.90 -26.59
N LEU A 1166 32.68 7.99 -25.84
CA LEU A 1166 33.56 8.21 -24.69
C LEU A 1166 33.10 7.35 -23.51
N THR A 1167 34.07 6.82 -22.78
CA THR A 1167 33.85 6.09 -21.52
C THR A 1167 33.48 7.05 -20.39
N GLU A 1168 32.88 6.53 -19.32
CA GLU A 1168 32.56 7.31 -18.13
C GLU A 1168 33.78 8.04 -17.55
N THR A 1169 34.95 7.39 -17.53
CA THR A 1169 36.20 8.02 -17.09
C THR A 1169 36.63 9.17 -18.02
N GLU A 1170 36.48 9.00 -19.33
CA GLU A 1170 36.80 10.05 -20.32
C GLU A 1170 35.83 11.22 -20.21
N ILE A 1171 34.54 10.96 -19.97
CA ILE A 1171 33.52 12.00 -19.71
C ILE A 1171 33.81 12.75 -18.41
N ALA A 1172 34.17 12.05 -17.34
CA ALA A 1172 34.55 12.69 -16.07
C ALA A 1172 35.83 13.53 -16.20
N THR A 1173 36.80 13.08 -17.00
CA THR A 1173 38.00 13.86 -17.32
C THR A 1173 37.65 15.08 -18.17
N LEU A 1174 36.84 14.91 -19.21
CA LEU A 1174 36.35 16.01 -20.05
C LEU A 1174 35.63 17.07 -19.20
N TYR A 1175 34.76 16.66 -18.28
CA TYR A 1175 34.10 17.57 -17.34
C TYR A 1175 35.09 18.36 -16.47
N ARG A 1176 36.10 17.69 -15.89
CA ARG A 1176 37.11 18.35 -15.03
C ARG A 1176 38.00 19.31 -15.82
N GLU A 1177 38.42 18.93 -17.02
CA GLU A 1177 39.30 19.74 -17.87
C GLU A 1177 38.61 20.96 -18.47
N THR A 1178 37.29 20.89 -18.65
CA THR A 1178 36.48 21.97 -19.24
C THR A 1178 35.64 22.71 -18.20
N MET A 1179 35.82 22.37 -16.91
CA MET A 1179 35.13 22.99 -15.80
C MET A 1179 35.32 24.51 -15.81
N ARG A 1180 34.21 25.24 -15.94
CA ARG A 1180 34.20 26.69 -15.85
C ARG A 1180 34.45 27.12 -14.40
N LYS A 1181 35.44 28.00 -14.18
CA LYS A 1181 35.71 28.63 -12.87
C LYS A 1181 34.87 29.86 -12.66
#